data_AF-A0A944D0M3-F1
#
_entry.id   AF-A0A944D0M3-F1
#
_cell.length_a   1.000
_cell.length_b   1.000
_cell.length_c   1.000
_cell.angle_alpha   90.00
_cell.angle_beta   90.00
_cell.angle_gamma   90.00
#
_symmetry.space_group_name_H-M   'P 1'
#
loop_
_entity.id
_entity.type
_entity.pdbx_description
1 polymer ?
#
loop_
_entity_poly.entity_id
_entity_poly.type
_entity_poly.pdbx_seq_one_letter_code
_entity_poly.pdbx_strand_id
1 'polypeptide(L)'
;MKRLCIIVPVFNEEGVLKSSIDILMSEVIPDLKRRDYDPYIVIALNGSNDATQHVAHTSVEAHAGVVSAQVITGKGRGRAIQEVCAKENAEMYAYIDVDLPIPLNEFWRVLEPVMNQRADIALGKRAGKRPLLRRIMTRGFRLLNTVTSGVSVQDAQCGVKAWTAEVARTFITQCTEKGFFFDTELLARVQQAQKRIQEVSMEWIDTRFDGRKSSVRPFSDSLRALCATVRILVNTQGYWGYTLVALCILSLCYVGQYVYAHTYLQPENFLVAHHLANFALPLVYSMFGIVLFYVMYGVVISFARISSVHARALIVLSVVCAVLIACVTLTMHPTRSQDVYWNLVLSRGATEFQLNPYTTTPDTIPLTTWSEPVRDWRWLPMTHGPVWVTMLHVVTSFTDDLAVALVLLRLFFITALCSTFYAAYRILERVCTDLVRRARVFSLLILNPLWFQMGLIDLHNDVFIACAIVWACYALLQKKYHLSIIALVIGGLIKYTPWMLLPVPLYYAWSERKSVTAYLKTYLPILCASAIGVTLICAYFGLLSGAPIGLSNEIIERGTQQYSLFGTLLLQKMFPHAENIMKGVVYVSACIALIIAMIKRKTLLAFTLPFCIIFVCGTSWFQVWYVLWIFALLVPLLPLSVTLLLTIMLFPMGDVLYPNSSVVFLVLACIVYGALWFVKKYILIPLRA
;
A
#
# COMPACT_ATOMS: atom_id res chain seq x y z
N MET A 1 47.60 -22.83 -10.01
CA MET A 1 46.90 -23.02 -8.73
C MET A 1 45.71 -22.07 -8.72
N LYS A 2 44.54 -22.50 -8.22
CA LYS A 2 43.35 -21.65 -8.18
C LYS A 2 43.51 -20.59 -7.09
N ARG A 3 43.30 -19.31 -7.42
CA ARG A 3 43.39 -18.23 -6.43
C ARG A 3 42.21 -18.22 -5.48
N LEU A 4 42.49 -18.24 -4.18
CA LEU A 4 41.49 -18.21 -3.11
C LEU A 4 41.72 -16.99 -2.21
N CYS A 5 40.77 -16.05 -2.22
CA CYS A 5 40.80 -14.89 -1.34
C CYS A 5 40.05 -15.19 -0.04
N ILE A 6 40.75 -15.16 1.09
CA ILE A 6 40.16 -15.28 2.44
C ILE A 6 39.97 -13.87 3.00
N ILE A 7 38.72 -13.45 3.10
CA ILE A 7 38.32 -12.14 3.59
C ILE A 7 38.14 -12.21 5.10
N VAL A 8 38.83 -11.34 5.84
CA VAL A 8 38.67 -11.17 7.28
C VAL A 8 38.21 -9.73 7.56
N PRO A 9 36.89 -9.48 7.73
CA PRO A 9 36.35 -8.18 8.11
C PRO A 9 36.69 -7.83 9.55
N VAL A 10 37.19 -6.62 9.79
CA VAL A 10 37.68 -6.21 11.11
C VAL A 10 37.21 -4.82 11.49
N PHE A 11 36.49 -4.72 12.61
CA PHE A 11 36.00 -3.47 13.19
C PHE A 11 36.25 -3.44 14.71
N ASN A 12 37.18 -2.60 15.17
CA ASN A 12 37.58 -2.47 16.57
C ASN A 12 37.98 -3.81 17.25
N GLU A 13 38.99 -4.49 16.72
CA GLU A 13 39.42 -5.82 17.16
C GLU A 13 40.95 -5.87 17.36
N GLU A 14 41.55 -4.77 17.81
CA GLU A 14 43.01 -4.64 18.04
C GLU A 14 43.58 -5.76 18.93
N GLY A 15 42.80 -6.25 19.90
CA GLY A 15 43.23 -7.25 20.86
C GLY A 15 43.26 -8.69 20.34
N VAL A 16 42.61 -8.99 19.20
CA VAL A 16 42.52 -10.36 18.65
C VAL A 16 43.05 -10.49 17.23
N LEU A 17 43.14 -9.40 16.47
CA LEU A 17 43.49 -9.43 15.05
C LEU A 17 44.80 -10.16 14.78
N LYS A 18 45.89 -9.77 15.43
CA LYS A 18 47.22 -10.34 15.18
C LYS A 18 47.23 -11.86 15.39
N SER A 19 46.79 -12.31 16.56
CA SER A 19 46.72 -13.74 16.91
C SER A 19 45.87 -14.52 15.91
N SER A 20 44.77 -13.93 15.44
CA SER A 20 43.88 -14.58 14.48
C SER A 20 44.52 -14.76 13.11
N ILE A 21 45.26 -13.76 12.63
CA ILE A 21 46.03 -13.86 11.39
C ILE A 21 47.16 -14.88 11.53
N ASP A 22 47.89 -14.87 12.65
CA ASP A 22 48.97 -15.84 12.92
C ASP A 22 48.44 -17.28 12.94
N ILE A 23 47.27 -17.51 13.52
CA ILE A 23 46.59 -18.82 13.53
C ILE A 23 46.19 -19.22 12.09
N LEU A 24 45.56 -18.32 11.32
CA LEU A 24 45.20 -18.64 9.92
C LEU A 24 46.43 -18.97 9.07
N MET A 25 47.53 -18.23 9.26
CA MET A 25 48.80 -18.45 8.56
C MET A 25 49.47 -19.78 8.90
N SER A 26 49.34 -20.24 10.15
CA SER A 26 49.95 -21.49 10.61
C SER A 26 49.07 -22.73 10.36
N GLU A 27 47.75 -22.62 10.49
CA GLU A 27 46.83 -23.77 10.39
C GLU A 27 46.14 -23.90 9.03
N VAL A 28 45.68 -22.78 8.43
CA VAL A 28 44.80 -22.82 7.25
C VAL A 28 45.59 -22.69 5.95
N ILE A 29 46.52 -21.74 5.86
CA ILE A 29 47.29 -21.48 4.63
C ILE A 29 48.10 -22.72 4.18
N PRO A 30 48.84 -23.43 5.05
CA PRO A 30 49.61 -24.61 4.62
C PRO A 30 48.71 -25.77 4.20
N ASP A 31 47.53 -25.90 4.83
CA ASP A 31 46.54 -26.92 4.50
C ASP A 31 45.93 -26.71 3.10
N LEU A 32 45.63 -25.45 2.76
CA LEU A 32 45.12 -25.07 1.44
C LEU A 32 46.18 -25.17 0.34
N LYS A 33 47.43 -24.78 0.62
CA LYS A 33 48.55 -24.96 -0.32
C LYS A 33 48.78 -26.43 -0.67
N ARG A 34 48.67 -27.34 0.33
CA ARG A 34 48.73 -28.80 0.12
C ARG A 34 47.60 -29.36 -0.76
N ARG A 35 46.55 -28.58 -1.01
CA ARG A 35 45.41 -28.93 -1.87
C ARG A 35 45.41 -28.17 -3.20
N ASP A 36 46.59 -27.70 -3.64
CA ASP A 36 46.82 -27.00 -4.92
C ASP A 36 46.11 -25.64 -5.10
N TYR A 37 45.88 -24.95 -3.97
CA TYR A 37 45.38 -23.57 -3.97
C TYR A 37 46.51 -22.55 -3.78
N ASP A 38 46.28 -21.35 -4.29
CA ASP A 38 47.05 -20.13 -4.00
C ASP A 38 46.23 -19.24 -3.05
N PRO A 39 46.18 -19.55 -1.74
CA PRO A 39 45.39 -18.79 -0.78
C PRO A 39 46.12 -17.53 -0.32
N TYR A 40 45.37 -16.45 -0.18
CA TYR A 40 45.84 -15.20 0.41
C TYR A 40 44.74 -14.58 1.28
N ILE A 41 45.14 -13.79 2.27
CA ILE A 41 44.25 -13.18 3.25
C ILE A 41 44.14 -11.68 2.97
N VAL A 42 42.92 -11.18 2.95
CA VAL A 42 42.63 -9.75 2.87
C VAL A 42 41.96 -9.31 4.18
N ILE A 43 42.69 -8.53 4.97
CA ILE A 43 42.19 -7.85 6.16
C ILE A 43 41.35 -6.66 5.72
N ALA A 44 40.04 -6.76 5.88
CA ALA A 44 39.09 -5.75 5.42
C ALA A 44 38.73 -4.79 6.56
N LEU A 45 39.50 -3.69 6.66
CA LEU A 45 39.41 -2.69 7.73
C LEU A 45 38.22 -1.74 7.48
N ASN A 46 37.11 -1.92 8.19
CA ASN A 46 35.86 -1.21 7.92
C ASN A 46 35.50 -0.15 8.98
N GLY A 47 36.35 0.87 9.07
CA GLY A 47 36.09 2.10 9.83
C GLY A 47 36.34 1.99 11.34
N SER A 48 37.32 1.17 11.75
CA SER A 48 37.78 1.06 13.14
C SER A 48 38.26 2.41 13.69
N ASN A 49 38.09 2.62 14.99
CA ASN A 49 38.48 3.83 15.73
C ASN A 49 39.58 3.57 16.77
N ASP A 50 40.04 2.33 16.89
CA ASP A 50 41.10 1.89 17.80
C ASP A 50 42.40 1.58 17.01
N ALA A 51 43.39 0.93 17.64
CA ALA A 51 44.66 0.60 17.00
C ALA A 51 44.57 -0.57 16.00
N THR A 52 43.37 -1.07 15.65
CA THR A 52 43.18 -2.18 14.71
C THR A 52 43.93 -1.96 13.39
N GLN A 53 43.92 -0.74 12.85
CA GLN A 53 44.62 -0.44 11.60
C GLN A 53 46.14 -0.61 11.74
N HIS A 54 46.72 -0.15 12.85
CA HIS A 54 48.14 -0.33 13.13
C HIS A 54 48.50 -1.82 13.25
N VAL A 55 47.71 -2.59 13.99
CA VAL A 55 47.89 -4.06 14.14
C VAL A 55 47.78 -4.78 12.79
N ALA A 56 46.88 -4.35 11.91
CA ALA A 56 46.75 -4.90 10.57
C ALA A 56 48.02 -4.65 9.73
N HIS A 57 48.60 -3.43 9.80
CA HIS A 57 49.86 -3.13 9.10
C HIS A 57 51.01 -4.02 9.58
N THR A 58 51.16 -4.22 10.89
CA THR A 58 52.18 -5.14 11.43
C THR A 58 51.95 -6.59 10.97
N SER A 59 50.70 -7.02 10.85
CA SER A 59 50.36 -8.37 10.36
C SER A 59 50.67 -8.54 8.88
N VAL A 60 50.48 -7.49 8.07
CA VAL A 60 50.86 -7.46 6.65
C VAL A 60 52.38 -7.53 6.48
N GLU A 61 53.13 -6.78 7.27
CA GLU A 61 54.61 -6.80 7.24
C GLU A 61 55.16 -8.17 7.64
N ALA A 62 54.60 -8.78 8.69
CA ALA A 62 55.02 -10.10 9.17
C ALA A 62 54.76 -11.24 8.17
N HIS A 63 53.72 -11.11 7.35
CA HIS A 63 53.26 -12.16 6.42
C HIS A 63 53.18 -11.66 4.96
N ALA A 64 54.19 -10.88 4.57
CA ALA A 64 54.26 -10.23 3.27
C ALA A 64 54.10 -11.22 2.11
N GLY A 65 53.29 -10.83 1.12
CA GLY A 65 52.99 -11.65 -0.06
C GLY A 65 51.82 -12.63 0.11
N VAL A 66 51.38 -12.90 1.34
CA VAL A 66 50.19 -13.74 1.62
C VAL A 66 49.08 -12.96 2.31
N VAL A 67 49.41 -11.97 3.13
CA VAL A 67 48.45 -11.11 3.82
C VAL A 67 48.49 -9.70 3.24
N SER A 68 47.32 -9.13 2.98
CA SER A 68 47.16 -7.72 2.60
C SER A 68 46.06 -7.07 3.46
N ALA A 69 46.02 -5.75 3.48
CA ALA A 69 44.97 -4.99 4.15
C ALA A 69 44.31 -4.01 3.19
N GLN A 70 42.99 -3.91 3.25
CA GLN A 70 42.20 -2.93 2.51
C GLN A 70 41.44 -2.03 3.48
N VAL A 71 41.67 -0.72 3.39
CA VAL A 71 40.91 0.28 4.13
C VAL A 71 39.61 0.57 3.38
N ILE A 72 38.49 0.39 4.07
CA ILE A 72 37.13 0.54 3.54
C ILE A 72 36.47 1.75 4.17
N THR A 73 35.97 2.66 3.33
CA THR A 73 35.34 3.89 3.79
C THR A 73 33.96 3.59 4.35
N GLY A 74 33.82 3.67 5.67
CA GLY A 74 32.55 3.53 6.39
C GLY A 74 32.34 2.15 7.01
N LYS A 75 31.45 2.11 8.01
CA LYS A 75 31.22 0.91 8.82
C LYS A 75 30.31 -0.10 8.13
N GLY A 76 30.53 -1.38 8.42
CA GLY A 76 29.62 -2.47 8.09
C GLY A 76 30.32 -3.69 7.47
N ARG A 77 29.98 -4.88 7.96
CA ARG A 77 30.55 -6.14 7.47
C ARG A 77 30.25 -6.40 6.00
N GLY A 78 29.00 -6.22 5.58
CA GLY A 78 28.61 -6.35 4.18
C GLY A 78 29.39 -5.42 3.25
N ARG A 79 29.63 -4.18 3.68
CA ARG A 79 30.47 -3.23 2.94
C ARG A 79 31.88 -3.77 2.75
N ALA A 80 32.49 -4.28 3.82
CA ALA A 80 33.83 -4.82 3.78
C ALA A 80 33.98 -5.96 2.78
N ILE A 81 33.07 -6.95 2.88
CA ILE A 81 33.05 -8.10 1.98
C ILE A 81 32.83 -7.65 0.53
N GLN A 82 31.89 -6.72 0.31
CA GLN A 82 31.56 -6.21 -1.01
C GLN A 82 32.71 -5.46 -1.68
N GLU A 83 33.41 -4.59 -0.95
CA GLU A 83 34.54 -3.84 -1.51
C GLU A 83 35.72 -4.75 -1.83
N VAL A 84 36.01 -5.73 -0.98
CA VAL A 84 37.06 -6.73 -1.27
C VAL A 84 36.67 -7.55 -2.50
N CYS A 85 35.43 -8.06 -2.58
CA CYS A 85 34.95 -8.78 -3.75
C CYS A 85 34.96 -7.95 -5.05
N ALA A 86 34.83 -6.62 -4.94
CA ALA A 86 34.86 -5.72 -6.09
C ALA A 86 36.28 -5.42 -6.59
N LYS A 87 37.29 -5.44 -5.69
CA LYS A 87 38.68 -5.08 -6.00
C LYS A 87 39.56 -6.29 -6.28
N GLU A 88 39.35 -7.38 -5.54
CA GLU A 88 40.15 -8.59 -5.66
C GLU A 88 39.70 -9.42 -6.86
N ASN A 89 40.66 -10.07 -7.53
CA ASN A 89 40.39 -10.99 -8.64
C ASN A 89 40.81 -12.41 -8.25
N ALA A 90 39.91 -13.12 -7.56
CA ALA A 90 40.07 -14.52 -7.18
C ALA A 90 39.04 -15.40 -7.89
N GLU A 91 39.36 -16.68 -8.08
CA GLU A 91 38.43 -17.66 -8.65
C GLU A 91 37.41 -18.11 -7.60
N MET A 92 37.81 -18.04 -6.32
CA MET A 92 36.99 -18.40 -5.18
C MET A 92 37.26 -17.43 -4.03
N TYR A 93 36.23 -17.17 -3.24
CA TYR A 93 36.31 -16.35 -2.06
C TYR A 93 35.80 -17.12 -0.86
N ALA A 94 36.40 -16.86 0.28
CA ALA A 94 35.91 -17.31 1.58
C ALA A 94 35.90 -16.12 2.54
N TYR A 95 34.99 -16.16 3.49
CA TYR A 95 34.92 -15.20 4.57
C TYR A 95 34.89 -15.95 5.90
N ILE A 96 35.67 -15.46 6.85
CA ILE A 96 35.68 -15.90 8.24
C ILE A 96 35.70 -14.68 9.18
N ASP A 97 34.89 -14.70 10.23
CA ASP A 97 34.97 -13.70 11.30
C ASP A 97 36.34 -13.74 11.99
N VAL A 98 36.84 -12.57 12.40
CA VAL A 98 38.18 -12.43 13.01
C VAL A 98 38.34 -13.21 14.32
N ASP A 99 37.26 -13.57 15.00
CA ASP A 99 37.31 -14.37 16.23
C ASP A 99 37.48 -15.88 15.98
N LEU A 100 37.54 -16.31 14.71
CA LEU A 100 37.74 -17.69 14.26
C LEU A 100 36.78 -18.66 14.98
N PRO A 101 35.46 -18.52 14.76
CA PRO A 101 34.42 -19.10 15.61
C PRO A 101 34.16 -20.60 15.33
N ILE A 102 35.12 -21.26 14.68
CA ILE A 102 35.06 -22.68 14.31
C ILE A 102 36.42 -23.34 14.58
N PRO A 103 36.47 -24.67 14.76
CA PRO A 103 37.70 -25.43 14.61
C PRO A 103 38.25 -25.27 13.18
N LEU A 104 39.50 -24.86 13.01
CA LEU A 104 40.02 -24.49 11.68
C LEU A 104 40.31 -25.68 10.77
N ASN A 105 40.50 -26.87 11.35
CA ASN A 105 40.47 -28.14 10.63
C ASN A 105 39.13 -28.40 9.93
N GLU A 106 38.03 -27.76 10.37
CA GLU A 106 36.73 -27.83 9.71
C GLU A 106 36.50 -26.76 8.63
N PHE A 107 37.36 -25.74 8.51
CA PHE A 107 37.18 -24.67 7.53
C PHE A 107 37.10 -25.21 6.09
N TRP A 108 37.90 -26.26 5.80
CA TRP A 108 37.84 -26.99 4.53
C TRP A 108 36.43 -27.49 4.18
N ARG A 109 35.62 -27.91 5.15
CA ARG A 109 34.28 -28.46 4.92
C ARG A 109 33.31 -27.44 4.31
N VAL A 110 33.54 -26.13 4.54
CA VAL A 110 32.75 -25.05 3.91
C VAL A 110 33.26 -24.73 2.51
N LEU A 111 34.56 -24.90 2.27
CA LEU A 111 35.16 -24.63 0.96
C LEU A 111 34.86 -25.74 -0.06
N GLU A 112 34.95 -26.99 0.38
CA GLU A 112 34.88 -28.19 -0.44
C GLU A 112 33.65 -28.27 -1.37
N PRO A 113 32.42 -27.92 -0.95
CA PRO A 113 31.26 -27.92 -1.84
C PRO A 113 31.38 -26.94 -3.02
N VAL A 114 31.97 -25.77 -2.79
CA VAL A 114 32.16 -24.76 -3.82
C VAL A 114 33.30 -25.15 -4.75
N MET A 115 34.38 -25.70 -4.17
CA MET A 115 35.55 -26.18 -4.92
C MET A 115 35.21 -27.32 -5.87
N ASN A 116 34.39 -28.26 -5.41
CA ASN A 116 33.92 -29.40 -6.20
C ASN A 116 32.70 -29.04 -7.07
N GLN A 117 32.38 -27.74 -7.21
CA GLN A 117 31.28 -27.22 -8.02
C GLN A 117 29.91 -27.85 -7.68
N ARG A 118 29.74 -28.32 -6.43
CA ARG A 118 28.49 -28.85 -5.90
C ARG A 118 27.58 -27.73 -5.37
N ALA A 119 28.17 -26.60 -4.97
CA ALA A 119 27.47 -25.41 -4.54
C ALA A 119 28.08 -24.15 -5.18
N ASP A 120 27.26 -23.12 -5.40
CA ASP A 120 27.73 -21.81 -5.84
C ASP A 120 28.07 -20.92 -4.61
N ILE A 121 27.38 -21.18 -3.50
CA ILE A 121 27.68 -20.64 -2.17
C ILE A 121 27.52 -21.75 -1.12
N ALA A 122 28.46 -21.82 -0.19
CA ALA A 122 28.39 -22.68 0.98
C ALA A 122 28.55 -21.85 2.25
N LEU A 123 27.86 -22.24 3.31
CA LEU A 123 27.96 -21.56 4.60
C LEU A 123 27.91 -22.52 5.77
N GLY A 124 28.57 -22.13 6.84
CA GLY A 124 28.50 -22.85 8.10
C GLY A 124 27.09 -22.77 8.70
N LYS A 125 26.70 -23.84 9.40
CA LYS A 125 25.52 -23.89 10.24
C LYS A 125 25.97 -24.26 11.65
N ARG A 126 25.69 -23.37 12.60
CA ARG A 126 26.11 -23.55 14.00
C ARG A 126 25.42 -24.75 14.64
N ALA A 127 26.20 -25.69 15.16
CA ALA A 127 25.74 -26.80 15.99
C ALA A 127 25.96 -26.51 17.49
N GLY A 128 25.21 -27.17 18.38
CA GLY A 128 25.43 -27.11 19.83
C GLY A 128 24.31 -26.46 20.66
N LYS A 129 24.43 -26.55 22.00
CA LYS A 129 23.49 -25.97 22.97
C LYS A 129 23.86 -24.50 23.23
N ARG A 130 22.91 -23.59 22.95
CA ARG A 130 23.06 -22.14 23.21
C ARG A 130 22.11 -21.67 24.31
N PRO A 131 22.41 -20.55 24.99
CA PRO A 131 21.49 -19.93 25.94
C PRO A 131 20.09 -19.74 25.34
N LEU A 132 19.04 -19.98 26.15
CA LEU A 132 17.65 -20.03 25.70
C LEU A 132 17.24 -18.78 24.90
N LEU A 133 17.60 -17.58 25.38
CA LEU A 133 17.29 -16.32 24.72
C LEU A 133 17.91 -16.22 23.32
N ARG A 134 19.17 -16.60 23.14
CA ARG A 134 19.84 -16.61 21.82
C ARG A 134 19.17 -17.58 20.85
N ARG A 135 18.70 -18.72 21.36
CA ARG A 135 17.98 -19.72 20.55
C ARG A 135 16.61 -19.22 20.11
N ILE A 136 15.88 -18.52 20.97
CA ILE A 136 14.60 -17.88 20.62
C ILE A 136 14.82 -16.81 19.55
N MET A 137 15.81 -15.91 19.74
CA MET A 137 16.15 -14.89 18.74
C MET A 137 16.54 -15.50 17.39
N THR A 138 17.40 -16.53 17.39
CA THR A 138 17.84 -17.20 16.16
C THR A 138 16.66 -17.85 15.43
N ARG A 139 15.75 -18.53 16.17
CA ARG A 139 14.53 -19.12 15.58
C ARG A 139 13.57 -18.05 15.05
N GLY A 140 13.41 -16.95 15.78
CA GLY A 140 12.59 -15.82 15.37
C GLY A 140 13.10 -15.18 14.09
N PHE A 141 14.41 -14.92 13.99
CA PHE A 141 15.01 -14.39 12.76
C PHE A 141 14.95 -15.36 11.61
N ARG A 142 15.14 -16.66 11.86
CA ARG A 142 14.95 -17.69 10.83
C ARG A 142 13.53 -17.66 10.29
N LEU A 143 12.52 -17.71 11.17
CA LEU A 143 11.12 -17.65 10.77
C LEU A 143 10.84 -16.38 9.96
N LEU A 144 11.33 -15.23 10.45
CA LEU A 144 11.19 -13.95 9.76
C LEU A 144 11.82 -13.99 8.36
N ASN A 145 13.06 -14.46 8.23
CA ASN A 145 13.76 -14.57 6.94
C ASN A 145 13.09 -15.54 5.97
N THR A 146 12.60 -16.68 6.45
CA THR A 146 11.91 -17.67 5.63
C THR A 146 10.55 -17.14 5.14
N VAL A 147 9.75 -16.56 6.02
CA VAL A 147 8.42 -16.02 5.67
C VAL A 147 8.53 -14.81 4.74
N THR A 148 9.49 -13.92 4.99
CA THR A 148 9.62 -12.67 4.24
C THR A 148 10.41 -12.85 2.94
N SER A 149 11.62 -13.39 3.03
CA SER A 149 12.58 -13.38 1.92
C SER A 149 12.65 -14.73 1.20
N GLY A 150 11.90 -15.74 1.66
CA GLY A 150 11.91 -17.09 1.10
C GLY A 150 13.19 -17.87 1.39
N VAL A 151 14.14 -17.30 2.13
CA VAL A 151 15.44 -17.92 2.42
C VAL A 151 15.22 -19.20 3.23
N SER A 152 15.60 -20.35 2.65
CA SER A 152 15.38 -21.68 3.25
C SER A 152 16.51 -22.10 4.19
N VAL A 153 17.58 -21.32 4.24
CA VAL A 153 18.79 -21.55 5.05
C VAL A 153 18.48 -21.38 6.55
N GLN A 154 19.03 -22.26 7.38
CA GLN A 154 18.81 -22.26 8.82
C GLN A 154 19.66 -21.25 9.57
N ASP A 155 20.86 -20.93 9.07
CA ASP A 155 21.82 -20.04 9.75
C ASP A 155 22.51 -19.02 8.82
N ALA A 156 21.71 -18.12 8.23
CA ALA A 156 22.19 -17.10 7.30
C ALA A 156 23.35 -16.24 7.86
N GLN A 157 23.32 -15.92 9.15
CA GLN A 157 24.28 -15.01 9.79
C GLN A 157 25.55 -15.69 10.31
N CYS A 158 25.79 -16.96 9.95
CA CYS A 158 27.01 -17.65 10.33
C CYS A 158 28.26 -16.90 9.81
N GLY A 159 29.28 -16.77 10.65
CA GLY A 159 30.51 -16.03 10.37
C GLY A 159 31.47 -16.71 9.41
N VAL A 160 31.07 -17.82 8.77
CA VAL A 160 31.92 -18.62 7.87
C VAL A 160 31.15 -18.94 6.60
N LYS A 161 31.66 -18.49 5.44
CA LYS A 161 31.03 -18.70 4.12
C LYS A 161 32.08 -18.80 3.02
N ALA A 162 31.72 -19.46 1.93
CA ALA A 162 32.53 -19.56 0.73
C ALA A 162 31.66 -19.44 -0.52
N TRP A 163 32.18 -18.85 -1.58
CA TRP A 163 31.43 -18.64 -2.82
C TRP A 163 32.33 -18.54 -4.05
N THR A 164 31.73 -18.75 -5.23
CA THR A 164 32.42 -18.64 -6.52
C THR A 164 32.65 -17.18 -6.92
N ALA A 165 33.61 -16.93 -7.82
CA ALA A 165 33.80 -15.62 -8.42
C ALA A 165 32.52 -15.04 -9.07
N GLU A 166 31.66 -15.88 -9.62
CA GLU A 166 30.36 -15.46 -10.19
C GLU A 166 29.46 -14.87 -9.09
N VAL A 167 29.37 -15.51 -7.93
CA VAL A 167 28.54 -15.02 -6.83
C VAL A 167 29.07 -13.68 -6.29
N ALA A 168 30.39 -13.55 -6.19
CA ALA A 168 31.06 -12.31 -5.81
C ALA A 168 30.68 -11.16 -6.75
N ARG A 169 30.85 -11.36 -8.06
CA ARG A 169 30.67 -10.31 -9.08
C ARG A 169 29.21 -9.97 -9.37
N THR A 170 28.30 -10.93 -9.26
CA THR A 170 26.90 -10.78 -9.68
C THR A 170 25.98 -10.44 -8.52
N PHE A 171 26.16 -11.05 -7.34
CA PHE A 171 25.21 -10.89 -6.23
C PHE A 171 25.77 -10.03 -5.10
N ILE A 172 27.00 -10.28 -4.67
CA ILE A 172 27.62 -9.56 -3.53
C ILE A 172 27.81 -8.07 -3.85
N THR A 173 28.39 -7.75 -5.01
CA THR A 173 28.58 -6.37 -5.49
C THR A 173 27.28 -5.58 -5.64
N GLN A 174 26.14 -6.26 -5.79
CA GLN A 174 24.82 -5.63 -5.96
C GLN A 174 24.02 -5.52 -4.66
N CYS A 175 24.49 -6.09 -3.55
CA CYS A 175 23.81 -6.01 -2.27
C CYS A 175 23.76 -4.56 -1.76
N THR A 176 22.59 -4.18 -1.27
CA THR A 176 22.28 -2.84 -0.78
C THR A 176 22.55 -2.72 0.72
N GLU A 177 22.28 -3.78 1.49
CA GLU A 177 22.61 -3.90 2.89
C GLU A 177 24.12 -3.95 3.07
N LYS A 178 24.64 -2.99 3.83
CA LYS A 178 26.08 -2.85 4.11
C LYS A 178 26.50 -3.42 5.47
N GLY A 179 25.53 -3.73 6.33
CA GLY A 179 25.73 -4.10 7.73
C GLY A 179 25.65 -5.61 7.99
N PHE A 180 25.16 -5.96 9.18
CA PHE A 180 25.02 -7.34 9.66
C PHE A 180 24.04 -8.20 8.84
N PHE A 181 23.02 -7.58 8.22
CA PHE A 181 21.97 -8.28 7.46
C PHE A 181 22.29 -8.50 5.98
N PHE A 182 23.50 -8.11 5.55
CA PHE A 182 24.01 -8.37 4.21
C PHE A 182 23.84 -9.84 3.79
N ASP A 183 24.13 -10.79 4.69
CA ASP A 183 24.03 -12.22 4.39
C ASP A 183 22.61 -12.66 4.03
N THR A 184 21.60 -12.03 4.65
CA THR A 184 20.19 -12.33 4.36
C THR A 184 19.81 -11.84 2.97
N GLU A 185 20.22 -10.63 2.58
CA GLU A 185 19.99 -10.11 1.22
C GLU A 185 20.72 -10.97 0.18
N LEU A 186 21.98 -11.31 0.44
CA LEU A 186 22.80 -12.13 -0.45
C LEU A 186 22.12 -13.47 -0.71
N LEU A 187 21.76 -14.20 0.35
CA LEU A 187 21.13 -15.52 0.20
C LEU A 187 19.76 -15.43 -0.48
N ALA A 188 18.97 -14.38 -0.19
CA ALA A 188 17.69 -14.17 -0.88
C ALA A 188 17.89 -14.00 -2.39
N ARG A 189 18.85 -13.16 -2.81
CA ARG A 189 19.15 -12.93 -4.24
C ARG A 189 19.69 -14.19 -4.93
N VAL A 190 20.61 -14.89 -4.28
CA VAL A 190 21.23 -16.12 -4.81
C VAL A 190 20.18 -17.23 -4.98
N GLN A 191 19.28 -17.38 -4.00
CA GLN A 191 18.19 -18.36 -4.06
C GLN A 191 17.13 -18.01 -5.11
N GLN A 192 16.77 -16.72 -5.25
CA GLN A 192 15.87 -16.26 -6.30
C GLN A 192 16.44 -16.53 -7.71
N ALA A 193 17.76 -16.44 -7.87
CA ALA A 193 18.47 -16.82 -9.08
C ALA A 193 18.69 -18.34 -9.24
N GLN A 194 18.08 -19.16 -8.37
CA GLN A 194 18.15 -20.62 -8.37
C GLN A 194 19.58 -21.19 -8.32
N LYS A 195 20.52 -20.46 -7.73
CA LYS A 195 21.88 -20.93 -7.48
C LYS A 195 21.90 -21.94 -6.33
N ARG A 196 22.91 -22.82 -6.33
CA ARG A 196 23.04 -23.92 -5.37
C ARG A 196 23.64 -23.41 -4.07
N ILE A 197 22.86 -23.55 -2.98
CA ILE A 197 23.25 -23.15 -1.62
C ILE A 197 23.43 -24.41 -0.78
N GLN A 198 24.56 -24.54 -0.09
CA GLN A 198 24.80 -25.68 0.81
C GLN A 198 25.14 -25.23 2.24
N GLU A 199 24.38 -25.73 3.21
CA GLU A 199 24.70 -25.56 4.64
C GLU A 199 25.58 -26.70 5.15
N VAL A 200 26.62 -26.35 5.88
CA VAL A 200 27.58 -27.30 6.46
C VAL A 200 27.52 -27.20 7.98
N SER A 201 26.99 -28.24 8.64
CA SER A 201 26.90 -28.27 10.09
C SER A 201 28.28 -28.40 10.72
N MET A 202 28.61 -27.49 11.62
CA MET A 202 29.93 -27.40 12.25
C MET A 202 29.86 -27.01 13.72
N GLU A 203 30.86 -27.42 14.49
CA GLU A 203 31.02 -26.99 15.87
C GLU A 203 31.26 -25.49 15.92
N TRP A 204 30.64 -24.82 16.90
CA TRP A 204 30.74 -23.38 17.06
C TRP A 204 31.43 -23.02 18.37
N ILE A 205 32.49 -22.21 18.26
CA ILE A 205 33.26 -21.72 19.40
C ILE A 205 32.72 -20.31 19.75
N ASP A 206 31.97 -20.19 20.85
CA ASP A 206 31.40 -18.89 21.27
C ASP A 206 32.50 -17.91 21.77
N THR A 207 33.60 -18.41 22.33
CA THR A 207 34.74 -17.59 22.81
C THR A 207 36.06 -18.33 22.58
N ARG A 208 36.86 -17.87 21.59
CA ARG A 208 38.24 -18.36 21.38
C ARG A 208 39.27 -17.56 22.17
N PHE A 209 39.05 -16.26 22.30
CA PHE A 209 39.95 -15.33 22.99
C PHE A 209 39.31 -14.85 24.28
N ASP A 210 39.97 -15.12 25.40
CA ASP A 210 39.51 -14.71 26.73
C ASP A 210 39.38 -13.18 26.82
N GLY A 211 38.29 -12.72 27.44
CA GLY A 211 38.01 -11.29 27.64
C GLY A 211 37.27 -10.58 26.49
N ARG A 212 37.11 -11.21 25.31
CA ARG A 212 36.30 -10.62 24.23
C ARG A 212 34.80 -10.69 24.57
N LYS A 213 34.17 -9.53 24.73
CA LYS A 213 32.72 -9.43 25.00
C LYS A 213 31.92 -9.41 23.70
N SER A 214 30.82 -10.15 23.66
CA SER A 214 29.84 -10.09 22.57
C SER A 214 29.28 -8.68 22.41
N SER A 215 29.41 -8.12 21.20
CA SER A 215 28.85 -6.80 20.85
C SER A 215 27.34 -6.83 20.54
N VAL A 216 26.73 -8.03 20.49
CA VAL A 216 25.30 -8.21 20.22
C VAL A 216 24.44 -7.63 21.35
N ARG A 217 23.55 -6.71 21.00
CA ARG A 217 22.59 -6.04 21.87
C ARG A 217 21.17 -6.51 21.52
N PRO A 218 20.54 -7.39 22.33
CA PRO A 218 19.31 -8.08 21.94
C PRO A 218 18.19 -7.18 21.42
N PHE A 219 17.88 -6.09 22.12
CA PHE A 219 16.78 -5.20 21.73
C PHE A 219 17.11 -4.37 20.48
N SER A 220 18.23 -3.64 20.49
CA SER A 220 18.58 -2.76 19.36
C SER A 220 18.87 -3.53 18.08
N ASP A 221 19.45 -4.74 18.19
CA ASP A 221 19.76 -5.55 17.02
C ASP A 221 18.51 -6.23 16.47
N SER A 222 17.52 -6.54 17.32
CA SER A 222 16.20 -7.01 16.86
C SER A 222 15.43 -5.93 16.11
N LEU A 223 15.46 -4.68 16.56
CA LEU A 223 14.88 -3.56 15.81
C LEU A 223 15.60 -3.33 14.49
N ARG A 224 16.95 -3.37 14.50
CA ARG A 224 17.73 -3.27 13.25
C ARG A 224 17.44 -4.43 12.29
N ALA A 225 17.22 -5.63 12.81
CA ALA A 225 16.84 -6.80 12.02
C ALA A 225 15.48 -6.64 11.36
N LEU A 226 14.49 -6.13 12.09
CA LEU A 226 13.16 -5.87 11.55
C LEU A 226 13.26 -4.85 10.41
N CYS A 227 13.92 -3.71 10.65
CA CYS A 227 14.13 -2.69 9.63
C CYS A 227 14.91 -3.21 8.42
N ALA A 228 15.93 -4.04 8.63
CA ALA A 228 16.69 -4.65 7.54
C ALA A 228 15.84 -5.64 6.75
N THR A 229 15.02 -6.45 7.42
CA THR A 229 14.08 -7.38 6.77
C THR A 229 13.12 -6.61 5.86
N VAL A 230 12.56 -5.49 6.34
CA VAL A 230 11.72 -4.61 5.52
C VAL A 230 12.46 -4.12 4.28
N ARG A 231 13.70 -3.63 4.44
CA ARG A 231 14.52 -3.16 3.30
C ARG A 231 14.87 -4.27 2.33
N ILE A 232 15.27 -5.45 2.82
CA ILE A 232 15.60 -6.62 2.02
C ILE A 232 14.38 -7.08 1.25
N LEU A 233 13.23 -7.21 1.91
CA LEU A 233 11.97 -7.60 1.30
C LEU A 233 11.58 -6.61 0.18
N VAL A 234 11.68 -5.31 0.45
CA VAL A 234 11.47 -4.26 -0.55
C VAL A 234 12.43 -4.38 -1.75
N ASN A 235 13.71 -4.62 -1.49
CA ASN A 235 14.74 -4.64 -2.52
C ASN A 235 14.77 -5.94 -3.34
N THR A 236 14.39 -7.07 -2.74
CA THR A 236 14.43 -8.41 -3.38
C THR A 236 13.09 -8.84 -3.95
N GLN A 237 11.96 -8.46 -3.33
CA GLN A 237 10.62 -8.82 -3.79
C GLN A 237 9.89 -7.67 -4.50
N GLY A 238 10.52 -6.49 -4.56
CA GLY A 238 9.95 -5.30 -5.20
C GLY A 238 8.62 -4.91 -4.56
N TYR A 239 7.57 -4.84 -5.38
CA TYR A 239 6.23 -4.40 -4.96
C TYR A 239 5.58 -5.24 -3.86
N TRP A 240 5.89 -6.54 -3.79
CA TRP A 240 5.39 -7.43 -2.74
C TRP A 240 5.95 -7.09 -1.36
N GLY A 241 7.16 -6.52 -1.32
CA GLY A 241 7.78 -6.16 -0.05
C GLY A 241 7.13 -4.97 0.63
N TYR A 242 6.80 -3.94 -0.13
CA TYR A 242 6.01 -2.82 0.38
C TYR A 242 4.62 -3.25 0.86
N THR A 243 4.03 -4.23 0.18
CA THR A 243 2.70 -4.78 0.49
C THR A 243 2.70 -5.50 1.84
N LEU A 244 3.63 -6.43 2.07
CA LEU A 244 3.71 -7.19 3.32
C LEU A 244 3.98 -6.29 4.53
N VAL A 245 4.82 -5.27 4.35
CA VAL A 245 5.19 -4.33 5.42
C VAL A 245 4.02 -3.44 5.78
N ALA A 246 3.28 -2.94 4.79
CA ALA A 246 2.05 -2.20 5.01
C ALA A 246 1.03 -3.06 5.80
N LEU A 247 0.88 -4.35 5.45
CA LEU A 247 -0.01 -5.27 6.15
C LEU A 247 0.40 -5.49 7.62
N CYS A 248 1.68 -5.67 7.91
CA CYS A 248 2.17 -5.82 9.27
C CYS A 248 1.94 -4.56 10.11
N ILE A 249 2.21 -3.38 9.56
CA ILE A 249 1.98 -2.10 10.24
C ILE A 249 0.48 -1.90 10.50
N LEU A 250 -0.36 -2.15 9.50
CA LEU A 250 -1.81 -2.02 9.63
C LEU A 250 -2.38 -2.98 10.68
N SER A 251 -1.88 -4.22 10.72
CA SER A 251 -2.29 -5.23 11.71
C SER A 251 -1.87 -4.82 13.13
N LEU A 252 -0.68 -4.27 13.30
CA LEU A 252 -0.20 -3.77 14.61
C LEU A 252 -0.98 -2.54 15.07
N CYS A 253 -1.27 -1.60 14.17
CA CYS A 253 -2.12 -0.44 14.46
C CYS A 253 -3.52 -0.89 14.90
N TYR A 254 -4.09 -1.90 14.26
CA TYR A 254 -5.39 -2.45 14.63
C TYR A 254 -5.40 -3.07 16.03
N VAL A 255 -4.42 -3.93 16.33
CA VAL A 255 -4.29 -4.56 17.66
C VAL A 255 -4.11 -3.50 18.75
N GLY A 256 -3.24 -2.51 18.52
CA GLY A 256 -3.03 -1.41 19.46
C GLY A 256 -4.28 -0.57 19.70
N GLN A 257 -5.07 -0.30 18.64
CA GLN A 257 -6.29 0.48 18.74
C GLN A 257 -7.43 -0.29 19.42
N TYR A 258 -7.56 -1.59 19.18
CA TYR A 258 -8.53 -2.45 19.87
C TYR A 258 -8.26 -2.47 21.38
N VAL A 259 -6.99 -2.70 21.76
CA VAL A 259 -6.55 -2.65 23.16
C VAL A 259 -6.86 -1.29 23.76
N TYR A 260 -6.56 -0.20 23.07
CA TYR A 260 -6.82 1.15 23.57
C TYR A 260 -8.32 1.44 23.77
N ALA A 261 -9.15 1.18 22.76
CA ALA A 261 -10.58 1.48 22.81
C ALA A 261 -11.30 0.69 23.92
N HIS A 262 -10.94 -0.58 24.11
CA HIS A 262 -11.60 -1.44 25.10
C HIS A 262 -11.00 -1.32 26.50
N THR A 263 -9.76 -0.84 26.65
CA THR A 263 -9.15 -0.64 27.97
C THR A 263 -9.44 0.75 28.54
N TYR A 264 -9.61 1.77 27.67
CA TYR A 264 -9.63 3.16 28.13
C TYR A 264 -10.93 3.92 27.82
N LEU A 265 -11.76 3.49 26.85
CA LEU A 265 -12.96 4.26 26.46
C LEU A 265 -14.27 3.72 27.05
N GLN A 266 -14.34 2.47 27.52
CA GLN A 266 -15.55 1.92 28.16
C GLN A 266 -15.22 1.11 29.42
N PRO A 267 -15.39 1.68 30.63
CA PRO A 267 -15.09 0.98 31.88
C PRO A 267 -16.20 0.04 32.37
N GLU A 268 -17.41 0.10 31.81
CA GLU A 268 -18.58 -0.55 32.42
C GLU A 268 -19.29 -1.56 31.48
N ASN A 269 -19.30 -2.80 31.98
CA ASN A 269 -20.17 -3.94 31.65
C ASN A 269 -19.83 -4.88 30.49
N PHE A 270 -19.95 -6.15 30.89
CA PHE A 270 -19.57 -7.38 30.22
C PHE A 270 -20.71 -7.86 29.31
N LEU A 271 -20.45 -7.94 28.00
CA LEU A 271 -20.88 -9.09 27.19
C LEU A 271 -19.88 -9.24 26.05
N VAL A 272 -18.66 -9.59 26.48
CA VAL A 272 -17.50 -9.84 25.62
C VAL A 272 -17.87 -10.78 24.46
N ALA A 273 -18.77 -11.74 24.66
CA ALA A 273 -19.27 -12.65 23.62
C ALA A 273 -20.21 -12.00 22.58
N HIS A 274 -21.08 -11.05 22.96
CA HIS A 274 -21.98 -10.36 22.03
C HIS A 274 -21.22 -9.34 21.16
N HIS A 275 -20.26 -8.64 21.78
CA HIS A 275 -19.32 -7.79 21.06
C HIS A 275 -18.36 -8.61 20.20
N LEU A 276 -17.85 -9.76 20.69
CA LEU A 276 -17.07 -10.70 19.88
C LEU A 276 -17.86 -11.27 18.71
N ALA A 277 -19.15 -11.58 18.83
CA ALA A 277 -19.94 -12.11 17.71
C ALA A 277 -20.23 -11.03 16.64
N ASN A 278 -20.61 -9.82 17.07
CA ASN A 278 -20.80 -8.67 16.18
C ASN A 278 -19.50 -8.13 15.58
N PHE A 279 -18.35 -8.47 16.17
CA PHE A 279 -17.01 -8.13 15.69
C PHE A 279 -16.40 -9.23 14.83
N ALA A 280 -16.42 -10.48 15.30
CA ALA A 280 -15.76 -11.62 14.67
C ALA A 280 -16.44 -12.00 13.36
N LEU A 281 -17.76 -11.86 13.24
CA LEU A 281 -18.44 -12.25 12.01
C LEU A 281 -18.14 -11.27 10.85
N PRO A 282 -18.26 -9.93 11.01
CA PRO A 282 -17.80 -8.98 10.00
C PRO A 282 -16.28 -8.98 9.81
N LEU A 283 -15.49 -9.27 10.86
CA LEU A 283 -14.04 -9.43 10.76
C LEU A 283 -13.68 -10.67 9.94
N VAL A 284 -14.35 -11.80 10.14
CA VAL A 284 -14.12 -13.02 9.35
C VAL A 284 -14.59 -12.84 7.92
N TYR A 285 -15.73 -12.19 7.68
CA TYR A 285 -16.19 -11.87 6.33
C TYR A 285 -15.28 -10.85 5.62
N SER A 286 -14.78 -9.84 6.33
CA SER A 286 -13.81 -8.89 5.78
C SER A 286 -12.45 -9.54 5.56
N MET A 287 -11.94 -10.35 6.50
CA MET A 287 -10.69 -11.11 6.34
C MET A 287 -10.79 -12.14 5.21
N PHE A 288 -11.93 -12.82 5.04
CA PHE A 288 -12.16 -13.73 3.93
C PHE A 288 -12.28 -12.98 2.60
N GLY A 289 -12.99 -11.84 2.57
CA GLY A 289 -13.04 -10.94 1.43
C GLY A 289 -11.67 -10.36 1.06
N ILE A 290 -10.82 -10.07 2.06
CA ILE A 290 -9.43 -9.62 1.92
C ILE A 290 -8.60 -10.76 1.32
N VAL A 291 -8.65 -11.95 1.89
CA VAL A 291 -7.90 -13.10 1.38
C VAL A 291 -8.34 -13.44 -0.04
N LEU A 292 -9.64 -13.51 -0.31
CA LEU A 292 -10.18 -13.76 -1.65
C LEU A 292 -9.76 -12.67 -2.64
N PHE A 293 -9.81 -11.40 -2.24
CA PHE A 293 -9.30 -10.29 -3.03
C PHE A 293 -7.82 -10.47 -3.35
N TYR A 294 -6.96 -10.71 -2.37
CA TYR A 294 -5.52 -10.83 -2.57
C TYR A 294 -5.15 -12.09 -3.37
N VAL A 295 -5.93 -13.16 -3.29
CA VAL A 295 -5.83 -14.34 -4.16
C VAL A 295 -6.18 -13.96 -5.60
N MET A 296 -7.33 -13.32 -5.83
CA MET A 296 -7.73 -12.87 -7.17
C MET A 296 -6.75 -11.85 -7.76
N TYR A 297 -6.24 -10.96 -6.92
CA TYR A 297 -5.24 -9.95 -7.25
C TYR A 297 -3.87 -10.57 -7.57
N GLY A 298 -3.45 -11.55 -6.77
CA GLY A 298 -2.25 -12.36 -6.99
C GLY A 298 -2.35 -13.14 -8.29
N VAL A 299 -3.53 -13.68 -8.63
CA VAL A 299 -3.81 -14.34 -9.91
C VAL A 299 -3.68 -13.33 -11.06
N VAL A 300 -4.30 -12.15 -10.98
CA VAL A 300 -4.20 -11.09 -12.01
C VAL A 300 -2.75 -10.65 -12.25
N ILE A 301 -1.95 -10.52 -11.19
CA ILE A 301 -0.52 -10.15 -11.28
C ILE A 301 0.33 -11.32 -11.79
N SER A 302 -0.01 -12.55 -11.43
CA SER A 302 0.69 -13.75 -11.91
C SER A 302 0.46 -13.95 -13.42
N PHE A 303 -0.77 -13.68 -13.90
CA PHE A 303 -1.09 -13.56 -15.33
C PHE A 303 -0.41 -12.35 -16.00
N ALA A 304 -0.01 -11.32 -15.24
CA ALA A 304 0.65 -10.12 -15.76
C ALA A 304 2.15 -10.29 -16.10
N ARG A 305 2.76 -11.45 -15.85
CA ARG A 305 4.14 -11.77 -16.27
C ARG A 305 4.27 -12.16 -17.75
N ILE A 306 3.19 -12.13 -18.53
CA ILE A 306 3.15 -12.66 -19.90
C ILE A 306 3.21 -11.56 -20.98
N SER A 307 3.66 -11.94 -22.18
CA SER A 307 3.83 -11.18 -23.43
C SER A 307 2.60 -10.36 -23.90
N SER A 308 2.83 -9.43 -24.85
CA SER A 308 1.80 -8.57 -25.46
C SER A 308 0.57 -9.30 -26.01
N VAL A 309 0.75 -10.56 -26.44
CA VAL A 309 -0.31 -11.45 -26.95
C VAL A 309 -1.41 -11.70 -25.90
N HIS A 310 -1.06 -11.70 -24.61
CA HIS A 310 -1.98 -12.06 -23.52
C HIS A 310 -2.68 -10.86 -22.88
N ALA A 311 -2.33 -9.62 -23.26
CA ALA A 311 -2.91 -8.42 -22.66
C ALA A 311 -4.42 -8.28 -22.92
N ARG A 312 -4.89 -8.68 -24.11
CA ARG A 312 -6.34 -8.69 -24.43
C ARG A 312 -7.07 -9.77 -23.64
N ALA A 313 -6.48 -10.96 -23.53
CA ALA A 313 -7.03 -12.06 -22.73
C ALA A 313 -7.17 -11.67 -21.25
N LEU A 314 -6.20 -10.93 -20.71
CA LEU A 314 -6.27 -10.41 -19.34
C LEU A 314 -7.49 -9.49 -19.13
N ILE A 315 -7.74 -8.55 -20.04
CA ILE A 315 -8.91 -7.66 -19.97
C ILE A 315 -10.21 -8.47 -19.99
N VAL A 316 -10.33 -9.41 -20.93
CA VAL A 316 -11.52 -10.28 -21.04
C VAL A 316 -11.71 -11.09 -19.77
N LEU A 317 -10.66 -11.73 -19.27
CA LEU A 317 -10.71 -12.51 -18.04
C LEU A 317 -11.13 -11.66 -16.83
N SER A 318 -10.58 -10.45 -16.69
CA SER A 318 -10.96 -9.54 -15.61
C SER A 318 -12.42 -9.10 -15.69
N VAL A 319 -12.94 -8.86 -16.90
CA VAL A 319 -14.37 -8.56 -17.10
C VAL A 319 -15.23 -9.77 -16.74
N VAL A 320 -14.87 -10.97 -17.20
CA VAL A 320 -15.59 -12.22 -16.87
C VAL A 320 -15.61 -12.45 -15.36
N CYS A 321 -14.46 -12.32 -14.69
CA CYS A 321 -14.38 -12.44 -13.23
C CYS A 321 -15.26 -11.40 -12.52
N ALA A 322 -15.25 -10.14 -12.97
CA ALA A 322 -16.09 -9.10 -12.39
C ALA A 322 -17.60 -9.38 -12.57
N VAL A 323 -17.99 -9.91 -13.74
CA VAL A 323 -19.37 -10.34 -14.00
C VAL A 323 -19.76 -11.52 -13.11
N LEU A 324 -18.90 -12.53 -12.97
CA LEU A 324 -19.16 -13.66 -12.09
C LEU A 324 -19.32 -13.23 -10.63
N ILE A 325 -18.46 -12.34 -10.14
CA ILE A 325 -18.62 -11.75 -8.79
C ILE A 325 -19.95 -11.02 -8.69
N ALA A 326 -20.30 -10.18 -9.68
CA ALA A 326 -21.55 -9.44 -9.69
C ALA A 326 -22.78 -10.36 -9.67
N CYS A 327 -22.74 -11.49 -10.37
CA CYS A 327 -23.80 -12.49 -10.34
C CYS A 327 -23.95 -13.12 -8.94
N VAL A 328 -22.84 -13.44 -8.28
CA VAL A 328 -22.86 -14.01 -6.91
C VAL A 328 -23.39 -13.01 -5.89
N THR A 329 -23.16 -11.71 -6.07
CA THR A 329 -23.61 -10.67 -5.13
C THR A 329 -25.08 -10.26 -5.30
N LEU A 330 -25.76 -10.68 -6.37
CA LEU A 330 -27.14 -10.28 -6.67
C LEU A 330 -28.12 -10.52 -5.51
N THR A 331 -28.02 -11.67 -4.85
CA THR A 331 -28.93 -12.10 -3.79
C THR A 331 -28.39 -11.82 -2.38
N MET A 332 -27.22 -11.19 -2.26
CA MET A 332 -26.66 -10.86 -0.94
C MET A 332 -27.49 -9.75 -0.29
N HIS A 333 -27.51 -9.68 1.03
CA HIS A 333 -28.10 -8.51 1.71
C HIS A 333 -27.01 -7.45 1.92
N PRO A 334 -27.33 -6.15 1.79
CA PRO A 334 -26.45 -5.09 2.26
C PRO A 334 -26.02 -5.37 3.69
N THR A 335 -24.70 -5.38 3.90
CA THR A 335 -24.09 -5.78 5.18
C THR A 335 -23.71 -4.59 6.04
N ARG A 336 -23.43 -3.43 5.42
CA ARG A 336 -22.85 -2.25 6.09
C ARG A 336 -23.62 -0.96 5.84
N SER A 337 -24.20 -0.80 4.65
CA SER A 337 -25.05 0.35 4.34
C SER A 337 -26.43 0.13 4.95
N GLN A 338 -26.65 0.69 6.14
CA GLN A 338 -27.98 0.77 6.75
C GLN A 338 -28.85 1.82 6.05
N ASP A 339 -28.20 2.84 5.47
CA ASP A 339 -28.85 3.94 4.77
C ASP A 339 -29.59 3.49 3.50
N VAL A 340 -29.23 2.37 2.85
CA VAL A 340 -30.00 1.86 1.69
C VAL A 340 -31.41 1.42 2.08
N TYR A 341 -31.58 0.70 3.19
CA TYR A 341 -32.89 0.27 3.68
C TYR A 341 -33.75 1.46 4.08
N TRP A 342 -33.13 2.39 4.80
CA TRP A 342 -33.72 3.68 5.16
C TRP A 342 -34.24 4.45 3.93
N ASN A 343 -33.40 4.63 2.91
CA ASN A 343 -33.75 5.33 1.69
C ASN A 343 -34.92 4.63 0.94
N LEU A 344 -34.92 3.30 0.91
CA LEU A 344 -35.99 2.50 0.29
C LEU A 344 -37.33 2.66 1.02
N VAL A 345 -37.33 2.67 2.35
CA VAL A 345 -38.55 2.90 3.16
C VAL A 345 -39.13 4.29 2.90
N LEU A 346 -38.29 5.34 2.90
CA LEU A 346 -38.73 6.70 2.57
C LEU A 346 -39.31 6.80 1.16
N SER A 347 -38.64 6.15 0.20
CA SER A 347 -39.07 6.10 -1.20
C SER A 347 -40.42 5.38 -1.36
N ARG A 348 -40.62 4.28 -0.63
CA ARG A 348 -41.90 3.57 -0.59
C ARG A 348 -43.01 4.40 0.05
N GLY A 349 -42.69 5.11 1.13
CA GLY A 349 -43.58 6.10 1.75
C GLY A 349 -44.15 7.10 0.74
N ALA A 350 -43.30 7.55 -0.17
CA ALA A 350 -43.69 8.46 -1.23
C ALA A 350 -44.50 7.80 -2.35
N THR A 351 -44.15 6.58 -2.78
CA THR A 351 -44.87 5.91 -3.87
C THR A 351 -46.23 5.35 -3.45
N GLU A 352 -46.34 4.82 -2.23
CA GLU A 352 -47.55 4.14 -1.74
C GLU A 352 -48.49 5.09 -0.99
N PHE A 353 -47.93 5.98 -0.16
CA PHE A 353 -48.72 6.87 0.72
C PHE A 353 -48.65 8.34 0.31
N GLN A 354 -48.01 8.67 -0.83
CA GLN A 354 -47.85 10.04 -1.33
C GLN A 354 -47.18 11.00 -0.31
N LEU A 355 -46.36 10.46 0.58
CA LEU A 355 -45.62 11.23 1.58
C LEU A 355 -44.41 11.91 0.95
N ASN A 356 -44.03 13.10 1.43
CA ASN A 356 -42.81 13.75 0.94
C ASN A 356 -41.57 13.16 1.64
N PRO A 357 -40.62 12.53 0.93
CA PRO A 357 -39.47 11.86 1.54
C PRO A 357 -38.49 12.84 2.22
N TYR A 358 -38.55 14.14 1.90
CA TYR A 358 -37.69 15.18 2.46
C TYR A 358 -38.19 15.78 3.78
N THR A 359 -39.45 15.50 4.15
CA THR A 359 -40.05 15.95 5.41
C THR A 359 -40.55 14.81 6.28
N THR A 360 -40.71 13.62 5.70
CA THR A 360 -41.18 12.41 6.38
C THR A 360 -40.01 11.64 6.97
N THR A 361 -40.22 10.98 8.11
CA THR A 361 -39.24 10.08 8.72
C THR A 361 -39.71 8.62 8.59
N PRO A 362 -38.80 7.65 8.55
CA PRO A 362 -39.16 6.23 8.50
C PRO A 362 -40.15 5.77 9.58
N ASP A 363 -40.01 6.26 10.81
CA ASP A 363 -40.87 5.88 11.94
C ASP A 363 -42.34 6.27 11.76
N THR A 364 -42.64 7.24 10.90
CA THR A 364 -44.03 7.67 10.65
C THR A 364 -44.72 6.89 9.53
N ILE A 365 -44.01 5.96 8.87
CA ILE A 365 -44.54 5.19 7.74
C ILE A 365 -45.02 3.81 8.24
N PRO A 366 -46.28 3.41 7.97
CA PRO A 366 -46.87 2.17 8.49
C PRO A 366 -46.39 0.91 7.73
N LEU A 367 -45.08 0.68 7.65
CA LEU A 367 -44.47 -0.44 6.90
C LEU A 367 -43.78 -1.42 7.86
N THR A 368 -44.48 -2.46 8.31
CA THR A 368 -43.97 -3.39 9.33
C THR A 368 -42.88 -4.35 8.81
N THR A 369 -42.90 -4.75 7.54
CA THR A 369 -41.95 -5.74 6.98
C THR A 369 -40.68 -5.12 6.36
N TRP A 370 -40.75 -3.87 5.89
CA TRP A 370 -39.59 -3.17 5.31
C TRP A 370 -38.79 -2.36 6.34
N SER A 371 -39.39 -2.06 7.49
CA SER A 371 -38.74 -1.29 8.56
C SER A 371 -37.91 -2.14 9.52
N GLU A 372 -38.13 -3.46 9.58
CA GLU A 372 -37.37 -4.39 10.44
C GLU A 372 -35.83 -4.30 10.24
N PRO A 373 -35.31 -4.24 8.99
CA PRO A 373 -33.87 -4.11 8.77
C PRO A 373 -33.31 -2.72 9.10
N VAL A 374 -34.14 -1.67 9.16
CA VAL A 374 -33.70 -0.31 9.46
C VAL A 374 -33.40 -0.21 10.95
N ARG A 375 -32.13 -0.28 11.36
CA ARG A 375 -31.76 -0.21 12.79
C ARG A 375 -31.42 1.21 13.26
N ASP A 376 -30.76 1.96 12.39
CA ASP A 376 -30.28 3.32 12.65
C ASP A 376 -31.02 4.33 11.73
N TRP A 377 -30.90 5.63 11.97
CA TRP A 377 -31.40 6.72 11.09
C TRP A 377 -32.93 6.82 10.94
N ARG A 378 -33.71 6.11 11.77
CA ARG A 378 -35.20 6.08 11.71
C ARG A 378 -35.90 7.43 11.87
N TRP A 379 -35.21 8.39 12.48
CA TRP A 379 -35.68 9.75 12.75
C TRP A 379 -35.29 10.76 11.66
N LEU A 380 -34.52 10.35 10.64
CA LEU A 380 -33.96 11.28 9.65
C LEU A 380 -34.76 11.26 8.33
N PRO A 381 -35.20 12.42 7.82
CA PRO A 381 -35.73 12.56 6.46
C PRO A 381 -34.63 12.45 5.40
N MET A 382 -35.00 12.26 4.13
CA MET A 382 -34.06 12.07 3.01
C MET A 382 -32.96 13.15 2.97
N THR A 383 -31.70 12.72 2.92
CA THR A 383 -30.52 13.61 2.84
C THR A 383 -29.96 13.73 1.43
N HIS A 384 -30.35 12.83 0.54
CA HIS A 384 -29.82 12.69 -0.80
C HIS A 384 -30.62 13.47 -1.84
N GLY A 385 -30.01 13.74 -2.98
CA GLY A 385 -30.61 14.53 -4.04
C GLY A 385 -31.77 13.82 -4.76
N PRO A 386 -32.61 14.57 -5.47
CA PRO A 386 -33.90 14.09 -6.01
C PRO A 386 -33.76 13.04 -7.11
N VAL A 387 -32.62 12.97 -7.81
CA VAL A 387 -32.39 11.90 -8.81
C VAL A 387 -32.20 10.55 -8.11
N TRP A 388 -31.53 10.51 -6.96
CA TRP A 388 -31.43 9.28 -6.16
C TRP A 388 -32.81 8.80 -5.71
N VAL A 389 -33.62 9.71 -5.18
CA VAL A 389 -34.98 9.42 -4.74
C VAL A 389 -35.85 8.89 -5.90
N THR A 390 -35.75 9.52 -7.07
CA THR A 390 -36.50 9.10 -8.26
C THR A 390 -36.10 7.69 -8.72
N MET A 391 -34.81 7.36 -8.67
CA MET A 391 -34.35 5.99 -8.97
C MET A 391 -34.95 4.97 -8.00
N LEU A 392 -35.01 5.31 -6.71
CA LEU A 392 -35.64 4.45 -5.72
C LEU A 392 -37.15 4.33 -5.93
N HIS A 393 -37.85 5.41 -6.31
CA HIS A 393 -39.29 5.36 -6.62
C HIS A 393 -39.58 4.40 -7.78
N VAL A 394 -38.71 4.38 -8.78
CA VAL A 394 -38.82 3.42 -9.88
C VAL A 394 -38.72 2.00 -9.33
N VAL A 395 -37.75 1.72 -8.45
CA VAL A 395 -37.61 0.39 -7.82
C VAL A 395 -38.82 0.01 -6.98
N THR A 396 -39.28 0.89 -6.08
CA THR A 396 -40.39 0.59 -5.15
C THR A 396 -41.75 0.54 -5.84
N SER A 397 -41.91 1.14 -7.02
CA SER A 397 -43.16 1.03 -7.79
C SER A 397 -43.31 -0.30 -8.53
N PHE A 398 -42.24 -1.08 -8.71
CA PHE A 398 -42.27 -2.38 -9.39
C PHE A 398 -42.52 -3.57 -8.45
N THR A 399 -42.35 -3.42 -7.15
CA THR A 399 -42.42 -4.55 -6.23
C THR A 399 -42.71 -4.15 -4.79
N ASP A 400 -43.50 -4.99 -4.12
CA ASP A 400 -43.75 -4.91 -2.68
C ASP A 400 -42.76 -5.73 -1.84
N ASP A 401 -41.87 -6.50 -2.47
CA ASP A 401 -40.91 -7.37 -1.81
C ASP A 401 -39.51 -6.70 -1.71
N LEU A 402 -38.99 -6.61 -0.49
CA LEU A 402 -37.69 -5.95 -0.23
C LEU A 402 -36.52 -6.67 -0.91
N ALA A 403 -36.53 -8.00 -0.96
CA ALA A 403 -35.46 -8.75 -1.61
C ALA A 403 -35.47 -8.51 -3.13
N VAL A 404 -36.65 -8.48 -3.74
CA VAL A 404 -36.81 -8.13 -5.16
C VAL A 404 -36.38 -6.69 -5.43
N ALA A 405 -36.75 -5.74 -4.56
CA ALA A 405 -36.33 -4.35 -4.67
C ALA A 405 -34.80 -4.19 -4.61
N LEU A 406 -34.13 -4.91 -3.72
CA LEU A 406 -32.66 -4.91 -3.63
C LEU A 406 -32.01 -5.48 -4.91
N VAL A 407 -32.59 -6.52 -5.51
CA VAL A 407 -32.11 -7.07 -6.79
C VAL A 407 -32.29 -6.05 -7.92
N LEU A 408 -33.46 -5.41 -8.02
CA LEU A 408 -33.72 -4.36 -9.03
C LEU A 408 -32.76 -3.18 -8.85
N LEU A 409 -32.53 -2.73 -7.61
CA LEU A 409 -31.58 -1.68 -7.30
C LEU A 409 -30.16 -2.08 -7.73
N ARG A 410 -29.74 -3.33 -7.50
CA ARG A 410 -28.44 -3.84 -7.97
C ARG A 410 -28.25 -3.75 -9.48
N LEU A 411 -29.31 -3.93 -10.27
CA LEU A 411 -29.20 -3.78 -11.72
C LEU A 411 -28.83 -2.34 -12.13
N PHE A 412 -29.35 -1.33 -11.43
CA PHE A 412 -28.90 0.05 -11.62
C PHE A 412 -27.42 0.23 -11.27
N PHE A 413 -26.95 -0.36 -10.18
CA PHE A 413 -25.55 -0.32 -9.76
C PHE A 413 -24.61 -1.03 -10.73
N ILE A 414 -24.97 -2.22 -11.22
CA ILE A 414 -24.21 -2.94 -12.24
C ILE A 414 -24.10 -2.09 -13.51
N THR A 415 -25.20 -1.47 -13.93
CA THR A 415 -25.22 -0.58 -15.10
C THR A 415 -24.29 0.62 -14.90
N ALA A 416 -24.33 1.26 -13.72
CA ALA A 416 -23.44 2.37 -13.38
C ALA A 416 -21.96 1.95 -13.34
N LEU A 417 -21.65 0.78 -12.79
CA LEU A 417 -20.28 0.24 -12.77
C LEU A 417 -19.78 -0.08 -14.18
N CYS A 418 -20.57 -0.76 -14.99
CA CYS A 418 -20.24 -1.03 -16.40
C CYS A 418 -19.96 0.27 -17.16
N SER A 419 -20.83 1.28 -16.99
CA SER A 419 -20.67 2.61 -17.58
C SER A 419 -19.37 3.30 -17.09
N THR A 420 -19.09 3.22 -15.79
CA THR A 420 -17.88 3.77 -15.17
C THR A 420 -16.62 3.11 -15.73
N PHE A 421 -16.58 1.78 -15.78
CA PHE A 421 -15.44 1.03 -16.28
C PHE A 421 -15.23 1.25 -17.78
N TYR A 422 -16.31 1.37 -18.56
CA TYR A 422 -16.21 1.76 -19.97
C TYR A 422 -15.55 3.13 -20.13
N ALA A 423 -16.06 4.16 -19.44
CA ALA A 423 -15.48 5.50 -19.51
C ALA A 423 -14.02 5.52 -19.04
N ALA A 424 -13.69 4.80 -17.96
CA ALA A 424 -12.33 4.67 -17.46
C ALA A 424 -11.39 3.98 -18.46
N TYR A 425 -11.85 2.93 -19.16
CA TYR A 425 -11.08 2.30 -20.24
C TYR A 425 -10.79 3.29 -21.37
N ARG A 426 -11.78 4.09 -21.78
CA ARG A 426 -11.62 5.11 -22.83
C ARG A 426 -10.66 6.23 -22.42
N ILE A 427 -10.61 6.56 -21.13
CA ILE A 427 -9.57 7.46 -20.58
C ILE A 427 -8.20 6.80 -20.70
N LEU A 428 -8.07 5.53 -20.29
CA LEU A 428 -6.82 4.79 -20.35
C LEU A 428 -6.28 4.65 -21.78
N GLU A 429 -7.14 4.43 -22.78
CA GLU A 429 -6.72 4.39 -24.19
C GLU A 429 -6.01 5.67 -24.65
N ARG A 430 -6.34 6.81 -24.03
CA ARG A 430 -5.76 8.11 -24.38
C ARG A 430 -4.49 8.44 -23.60
N VAL A 431 -4.47 8.07 -22.34
CA VAL A 431 -3.37 8.44 -21.43
C VAL A 431 -2.27 7.36 -21.41
N CYS A 432 -2.60 6.12 -21.76
CA CYS A 432 -1.69 4.98 -21.76
C CYS A 432 -1.73 4.24 -23.12
N THR A 433 -0.74 4.54 -23.96
CA THR A 433 -0.60 3.93 -25.30
C THR A 433 -0.09 2.49 -25.27
N ASP A 434 0.64 2.10 -24.22
CA ASP A 434 1.10 0.72 -24.04
C ASP A 434 -0.05 -0.22 -23.63
N LEU A 435 -0.38 -1.17 -24.50
CA LEU A 435 -1.49 -2.11 -24.30
C LEU A 435 -1.30 -2.99 -23.06
N VAL A 436 -0.07 -3.39 -22.76
CA VAL A 436 0.23 -4.26 -21.62
C VAL A 436 0.00 -3.51 -20.31
N ARG A 437 0.54 -2.30 -20.17
CA ARG A 437 0.29 -1.43 -19.03
C ARG A 437 -1.18 -1.06 -18.92
N ARG A 438 -1.85 -0.75 -20.02
CA ARG A 438 -3.30 -0.46 -20.03
C ARG A 438 -4.12 -1.64 -19.51
N ALA A 439 -3.86 -2.84 -20.01
CA ALA A 439 -4.53 -4.05 -19.55
C ALA A 439 -4.35 -4.28 -18.05
N ARG A 440 -3.13 -4.11 -17.55
CA ARG A 440 -2.82 -4.22 -16.11
C ARG A 440 -3.60 -3.19 -15.28
N VAL A 441 -3.49 -1.91 -15.63
CA VAL A 441 -4.17 -0.82 -14.90
C VAL A 441 -5.69 -0.99 -14.91
N PHE A 442 -6.26 -1.37 -16.05
CA PHE A 442 -7.70 -1.63 -16.16
C PHE A 442 -8.14 -2.84 -15.32
N SER A 443 -7.36 -3.92 -15.32
CA SER A 443 -7.66 -5.12 -14.53
C SER A 443 -7.64 -4.83 -13.02
N LEU A 444 -6.68 -4.02 -12.57
CA LEU A 444 -6.62 -3.55 -11.18
C LEU A 444 -7.81 -2.66 -10.82
N LEU A 445 -8.31 -1.88 -11.78
CA LEU A 445 -9.47 -1.02 -11.57
C LEU A 445 -10.75 -1.83 -11.40
N ILE A 446 -11.05 -2.73 -12.35
CA ILE A 446 -12.33 -3.46 -12.41
C ILE A 446 -12.41 -4.56 -11.34
N LEU A 447 -11.28 -5.15 -10.95
CA LEU A 447 -11.22 -6.16 -9.89
C LEU A 447 -10.91 -5.55 -8.52
N ASN A 448 -11.02 -4.23 -8.36
CA ASN A 448 -10.94 -3.62 -7.03
C ASN A 448 -12.19 -4.00 -6.21
N PRO A 449 -12.05 -4.67 -5.05
CA PRO A 449 -13.16 -5.13 -4.24
C PRO A 449 -13.99 -4.01 -3.64
N LEU A 450 -13.46 -2.80 -3.53
CA LEU A 450 -14.26 -1.67 -3.08
C LEU A 450 -15.47 -1.46 -4.00
N TRP A 451 -15.35 -1.71 -5.31
CA TRP A 451 -16.51 -1.66 -6.21
C TRP A 451 -17.53 -2.75 -5.90
N PHE A 452 -17.09 -3.95 -5.55
CA PHE A 452 -17.98 -5.06 -5.24
C PHE A 452 -18.62 -4.89 -3.86
N GLN A 453 -17.83 -4.58 -2.83
CA GLN A 453 -18.31 -4.38 -1.47
C GLN A 453 -19.22 -3.16 -1.37
N MET A 454 -18.72 -1.97 -1.71
CA MET A 454 -19.48 -0.73 -1.53
C MET A 454 -20.55 -0.57 -2.61
N GLY A 455 -20.29 -1.04 -3.83
CA GLY A 455 -21.21 -0.86 -4.95
C GLY A 455 -22.27 -1.96 -5.08
N LEU A 456 -21.88 -3.23 -5.04
CA LEU A 456 -22.81 -4.32 -5.32
C LEU A 456 -23.40 -4.98 -4.08
N ILE A 457 -22.61 -5.13 -3.01
CA ILE A 457 -23.09 -5.73 -1.76
C ILE A 457 -23.87 -4.68 -0.98
N ASP A 458 -23.21 -3.58 -0.61
CA ASP A 458 -23.77 -2.54 0.25
C ASP A 458 -24.63 -1.51 -0.49
N LEU A 459 -24.59 -1.44 -1.83
CA LEU A 459 -25.45 -0.53 -2.62
C LEU A 459 -25.30 0.96 -2.24
N HIS A 460 -24.07 1.40 -2.02
CA HIS A 460 -23.78 2.79 -1.65
C HIS A 460 -23.82 3.72 -2.87
N ASN A 461 -24.71 4.71 -2.86
CA ASN A 461 -24.95 5.66 -3.95
C ASN A 461 -23.70 6.43 -4.48
N ASP A 462 -22.61 6.46 -3.73
CA ASP A 462 -21.30 6.99 -4.12
C ASP A 462 -20.74 6.37 -5.43
N VAL A 463 -21.20 5.18 -5.83
CA VAL A 463 -20.91 4.61 -7.15
C VAL A 463 -21.39 5.51 -8.29
N PHE A 464 -22.59 6.09 -8.18
CA PHE A 464 -23.12 6.99 -9.21
C PHE A 464 -22.37 8.31 -9.24
N ILE A 465 -21.87 8.74 -8.09
CA ILE A 465 -21.00 9.92 -8.00
C ILE A 465 -19.68 9.68 -8.73
N ALA A 466 -19.04 8.53 -8.48
CA ALA A 466 -17.84 8.14 -9.22
C ALA A 466 -18.12 8.03 -10.73
N CYS A 467 -19.26 7.46 -11.14
CA CYS A 467 -19.69 7.39 -12.53
C CYS A 467 -19.77 8.77 -13.18
N ALA A 468 -20.48 9.72 -12.55
CA ALA A 468 -20.61 11.10 -13.03
C ALA A 468 -19.25 11.80 -13.19
N ILE A 469 -18.38 11.63 -12.19
CA ILE A 469 -17.03 12.23 -12.17
C ILE A 469 -16.15 11.65 -13.29
N VAL A 470 -16.13 10.32 -13.48
CA VAL A 470 -15.32 9.67 -14.53
C VAL A 470 -15.80 10.10 -15.93
N TRP A 471 -17.11 10.17 -16.14
CA TRP A 471 -17.67 10.67 -17.39
C TRP A 471 -17.34 12.14 -17.64
N ALA A 472 -17.40 12.98 -16.60
CA ALA A 472 -16.99 14.37 -16.70
C ALA A 472 -15.52 14.50 -17.14
N CYS A 473 -14.62 13.72 -16.53
CA CYS A 473 -13.22 13.69 -16.93
C CYS A 473 -13.00 13.19 -18.35
N TYR A 474 -13.70 12.12 -18.76
CA TYR A 474 -13.63 11.62 -20.13
C TYR A 474 -14.08 12.68 -21.15
N ALA A 475 -15.21 13.36 -20.88
CA ALA A 475 -15.71 14.43 -21.72
C ALA A 475 -14.74 15.64 -21.79
N LEU A 476 -14.11 15.97 -20.66
CA LEU A 476 -13.12 17.04 -20.60
C LEU A 476 -11.88 16.73 -21.45
N LEU A 477 -11.38 15.48 -21.40
CA LEU A 477 -10.30 15.02 -22.28
C LEU A 477 -10.67 15.05 -23.78
N GLN A 478 -11.96 15.00 -24.09
CA GLN A 478 -12.50 15.11 -25.44
C GLN A 478 -12.74 16.57 -25.88
N LYS A 479 -12.45 17.55 -25.01
CA LYS A 479 -12.85 18.96 -25.18
C LYS A 479 -14.36 19.16 -25.35
N LYS A 480 -15.17 18.19 -24.89
CA LYS A 480 -16.64 18.26 -24.87
C LYS A 480 -17.10 18.79 -23.52
N TYR A 481 -16.75 20.05 -23.23
CA TYR A 481 -16.98 20.65 -21.90
C TYR A 481 -18.46 20.68 -21.49
N HIS A 482 -19.38 20.80 -22.46
CA HIS A 482 -20.82 20.73 -22.22
C HIS A 482 -21.25 19.39 -21.61
N LEU A 483 -20.77 18.27 -22.14
CA LEU A 483 -21.07 16.94 -21.58
C LEU A 483 -20.44 16.77 -20.21
N SER A 484 -19.27 17.38 -19.96
CA SER A 484 -18.66 17.39 -18.63
C SER A 484 -19.52 18.13 -17.61
N ILE A 485 -20.10 19.27 -17.99
CA ILE A 485 -21.01 20.04 -17.12
C ILE A 485 -22.27 19.22 -16.83
N ILE A 486 -22.90 18.64 -17.86
CA ILE A 486 -24.13 17.83 -17.71
C ILE A 486 -23.88 16.64 -16.76
N ALA A 487 -22.77 15.92 -16.93
CA ALA A 487 -22.44 14.80 -16.06
C ALA A 487 -22.31 15.22 -14.58
N LEU A 488 -21.64 16.35 -14.31
CA LEU A 488 -21.50 16.88 -12.94
C LEU A 488 -22.81 17.41 -12.37
N VAL A 489 -23.67 18.02 -13.21
CA VAL A 489 -25.01 18.47 -12.81
C VAL A 489 -25.85 17.28 -12.34
N ILE A 490 -25.91 16.21 -13.15
CA ILE A 490 -26.62 14.96 -12.82
C ILE A 490 -26.05 14.34 -11.53
N GLY A 491 -24.72 14.25 -11.41
CA GLY A 491 -24.08 13.74 -10.20
C GLY A 491 -24.46 14.55 -8.95
N GLY A 492 -24.51 15.88 -9.06
CA GLY A 492 -24.94 16.76 -7.98
C GLY A 492 -26.40 16.61 -7.56
N LEU A 493 -27.27 16.19 -8.48
CA LEU A 493 -28.67 15.85 -8.19
C LEU A 493 -28.85 14.48 -7.53
N ILE A 494 -27.79 13.67 -7.43
CA ILE A 494 -27.75 12.44 -6.61
C ILE A 494 -27.21 12.77 -5.23
N LYS A 495 -26.08 13.48 -5.19
CA LYS A 495 -25.42 13.97 -3.97
C LYS A 495 -24.73 15.27 -4.33
N TYR A 496 -24.88 16.34 -3.56
CA TYR A 496 -24.47 17.69 -3.97
C TYR A 496 -22.96 17.90 -4.25
N THR A 497 -22.10 16.96 -3.85
CA THR A 497 -20.64 17.07 -3.88
C THR A 497 -20.01 17.27 -5.27
N PRO A 498 -20.48 16.66 -6.39
CA PRO A 498 -19.89 16.88 -7.72
C PRO A 498 -20.03 18.30 -8.24
N TRP A 499 -20.98 19.10 -7.74
CA TRP A 499 -21.11 20.49 -8.16
C TRP A 499 -19.88 21.34 -7.82
N MET A 500 -19.10 20.93 -6.82
CA MET A 500 -17.80 21.55 -6.51
C MET A 500 -16.80 21.49 -7.68
N LEU A 501 -16.99 20.57 -8.63
CA LEU A 501 -16.14 20.41 -9.81
C LEU A 501 -16.60 21.23 -11.03
N LEU A 502 -17.79 21.84 -11.01
CA LEU A 502 -18.31 22.62 -12.13
C LEU A 502 -17.39 23.75 -12.62
N PRO A 503 -16.62 24.45 -11.76
CA PRO A 503 -15.67 25.47 -12.22
C PRO A 503 -14.61 24.94 -13.20
N VAL A 504 -14.26 23.65 -13.15
CA VAL A 504 -13.18 23.07 -13.97
C VAL A 504 -13.55 23.05 -15.47
N PRO A 505 -14.63 22.39 -15.93
CA PRO A 505 -14.99 22.41 -17.35
C PRO A 505 -15.38 23.82 -17.83
N LEU A 506 -15.96 24.66 -16.97
CA LEU A 506 -16.28 26.06 -17.31
C LEU A 506 -15.03 26.88 -17.59
N TYR A 507 -14.00 26.74 -16.75
CA TYR A 507 -12.73 27.41 -16.97
C TYR A 507 -12.06 26.96 -18.28
N TYR A 508 -12.03 25.65 -18.56
CA TYR A 508 -11.43 25.17 -19.80
C TYR A 508 -12.19 25.64 -21.04
N ALA A 509 -13.53 25.58 -21.00
CA ALA A 509 -14.39 26.13 -22.03
C ALA A 509 -14.13 27.63 -22.26
N TRP A 510 -13.89 28.39 -21.20
CA TRP A 510 -13.50 29.79 -21.29
C TRP A 510 -12.07 29.96 -21.84
N SER A 511 -11.10 29.21 -21.34
CA SER A 511 -9.68 29.36 -21.70
C SER A 511 -9.37 29.00 -23.15
N GLU A 512 -10.13 28.06 -23.72
CA GLU A 512 -10.03 27.62 -25.12
C GLU A 512 -11.05 28.30 -26.04
N ARG A 513 -11.78 29.32 -25.55
CA ARG A 513 -12.78 30.03 -26.35
C ARG A 513 -12.14 30.77 -27.52
N LYS A 514 -12.76 30.67 -28.71
CA LYS A 514 -12.40 31.49 -29.88
C LYS A 514 -12.95 32.92 -29.77
N SER A 515 -14.15 33.06 -29.22
CA SER A 515 -14.84 34.34 -29.03
C SER A 515 -15.75 34.26 -27.82
N VAL A 516 -15.92 35.38 -27.10
CA VAL A 516 -16.85 35.50 -25.96
C VAL A 516 -18.29 35.23 -26.41
N THR A 517 -18.69 35.74 -27.57
CA THR A 517 -20.04 35.53 -28.11
C THR A 517 -20.32 34.06 -28.41
N ALA A 518 -19.34 33.34 -28.96
CA ALA A 518 -19.47 31.91 -29.24
C ALA A 518 -19.55 31.08 -27.95
N TYR A 519 -18.77 31.45 -26.93
CA TYR A 519 -18.85 30.85 -25.61
C TYR A 519 -20.25 31.05 -25.00
N LEU A 520 -20.74 32.29 -24.96
CA LEU A 520 -22.07 32.59 -24.39
C LEU A 520 -23.18 31.86 -25.16
N LYS A 521 -23.17 31.87 -26.50
CA LYS A 521 -24.16 31.14 -27.31
C LYS A 521 -24.18 29.63 -27.05
N THR A 522 -23.06 29.04 -26.65
CA THR A 522 -22.97 27.59 -26.44
C THR A 522 -23.29 27.22 -24.99
N TYR A 523 -22.65 27.87 -24.02
CA TYR A 523 -22.68 27.44 -22.62
C TYR A 523 -23.75 28.13 -21.78
N LEU A 524 -24.17 29.36 -22.13
CA LEU A 524 -25.24 30.03 -21.40
C LEU A 524 -26.58 29.27 -21.50
N PRO A 525 -27.03 28.80 -22.68
CA PRO A 525 -28.25 27.99 -22.77
C PRO A 525 -28.16 26.69 -21.97
N ILE A 526 -26.99 26.03 -21.95
CA ILE A 526 -26.80 24.81 -21.18
C ILE A 526 -26.90 25.08 -19.68
N LEU A 527 -26.28 26.15 -19.20
CA LEU A 527 -26.35 26.55 -17.80
C LEU A 527 -27.77 26.96 -17.40
N CYS A 528 -28.45 27.74 -18.24
CA CYS A 528 -29.85 28.13 -18.03
C CYS A 528 -30.78 26.90 -18.03
N ALA A 529 -30.65 26.01 -19.03
CA ALA A 529 -31.45 24.79 -19.11
C ALA A 529 -31.18 23.86 -17.92
N SER A 530 -29.92 23.73 -17.50
CA SER A 530 -29.55 22.96 -16.31
C SER A 530 -30.15 23.57 -15.04
N ALA A 531 -30.08 24.89 -14.89
CA ALA A 531 -30.66 25.60 -13.74
C ALA A 531 -32.18 25.44 -13.72
N ILE A 532 -32.86 25.60 -14.86
CA ILE A 532 -34.32 25.38 -14.97
C ILE A 532 -34.66 23.93 -14.62
N GLY A 533 -33.93 22.95 -15.17
CA GLY A 533 -34.15 21.53 -14.88
C GLY A 533 -33.96 21.20 -13.40
N VAL A 534 -32.88 21.69 -12.79
CA VAL A 534 -32.63 21.55 -11.34
C VAL A 534 -33.78 22.17 -10.54
N THR A 535 -34.20 23.40 -10.89
CA THR A 535 -35.30 24.10 -10.22
C THR A 535 -36.61 23.33 -10.33
N LEU A 536 -36.98 22.82 -11.51
CA LEU A 536 -38.20 22.05 -11.71
C LEU A 536 -38.20 20.75 -10.90
N ILE A 537 -37.08 20.03 -10.88
CA ILE A 537 -36.94 18.81 -10.09
C ILE A 537 -37.01 19.13 -8.60
N CYS A 538 -36.31 20.15 -8.12
CA CYS A 538 -36.38 20.59 -6.73
C CYS A 538 -37.78 21.07 -6.33
N ALA A 539 -38.49 21.77 -7.24
CA ALA A 539 -39.86 22.24 -7.03
C ALA A 539 -40.83 21.08 -6.84
N TYR A 540 -40.70 20.02 -7.64
CA TYR A 540 -41.51 18.81 -7.50
C TYR A 540 -41.43 18.20 -6.09
N PHE A 541 -40.25 18.28 -5.46
CA PHE A 541 -40.02 17.78 -4.10
C PHE A 541 -40.23 18.85 -3.00
N GLY A 542 -40.65 20.07 -3.35
CA GLY A 542 -40.84 21.17 -2.40
C GLY A 542 -39.55 21.77 -1.83
N LEU A 543 -38.40 21.56 -2.50
CA LEU A 543 -37.07 22.00 -2.03
C LEU A 543 -36.70 23.44 -2.41
N LEU A 544 -37.65 24.24 -2.92
CA LEU A 544 -37.39 25.65 -3.27
C LEU A 544 -37.36 26.59 -2.05
N SER A 545 -37.95 26.17 -0.93
CA SER A 545 -38.10 26.99 0.28
C SER A 545 -36.94 26.88 1.28
N GLY A 546 -35.98 25.97 1.06
CA GLY A 546 -34.85 25.78 1.95
C GLY A 546 -34.05 24.51 1.64
N ALA A 547 -32.92 24.32 2.33
CA ALA A 547 -32.17 23.07 2.25
C ALA A 547 -32.99 21.89 2.81
N PRO A 548 -32.78 20.65 2.31
CA PRO A 548 -33.45 19.48 2.86
C PRO A 548 -33.24 19.39 4.37
N ILE A 549 -34.32 19.12 5.12
CA ILE A 549 -34.28 19.04 6.58
C ILE A 549 -33.33 17.91 7.02
N GLY A 550 -33.43 16.76 6.36
CA GLY A 550 -32.53 15.63 6.58
C GLY A 550 -31.06 16.01 6.43
N LEU A 551 -30.70 16.66 5.32
CA LEU A 551 -29.33 17.12 5.08
C LEU A 551 -28.85 18.10 6.16
N SER A 552 -29.71 19.03 6.58
CA SER A 552 -29.38 20.00 7.62
C SER A 552 -29.14 19.32 8.98
N ASN A 553 -30.01 18.39 9.36
CA ASN A 553 -29.88 17.59 10.59
C ASN A 553 -28.61 16.74 10.56
N GLU A 554 -28.32 16.10 9.43
CA GLU A 554 -27.11 15.31 9.25
C GLU A 554 -25.84 16.17 9.34
N ILE A 555 -25.83 17.39 8.78
CA ILE A 555 -24.72 18.32 8.95
C ILE A 555 -24.51 18.71 10.42
N ILE A 556 -25.59 18.94 11.17
CA ILE A 556 -25.53 19.33 12.59
C ILE A 556 -25.02 18.17 13.46
N GLU A 557 -25.58 16.97 13.29
CA GLU A 557 -25.18 15.78 14.04
C GLU A 557 -23.72 15.38 13.71
N ARG A 558 -23.38 15.33 12.43
CA ARG A 558 -22.02 14.99 11.98
C ARG A 558 -21.01 16.08 12.34
N GLY A 559 -21.43 17.34 12.37
CA GLY A 559 -20.58 18.48 12.75
C GLY A 559 -20.24 18.51 14.24
N THR A 560 -21.06 17.89 15.09
CA THR A 560 -20.86 17.84 16.55
C THR A 560 -20.13 16.58 17.03
N GLN A 561 -20.19 15.47 16.28
CA GLN A 561 -19.58 14.17 16.65
C GLN A 561 -18.13 13.94 16.16
N GLN A 562 -17.50 14.90 15.47
CA GLN A 562 -16.21 14.67 14.81
C GLN A 562 -15.01 14.84 15.73
N TYR A 563 -14.54 13.73 16.28
CA TYR A 563 -13.23 13.62 16.90
C TYR A 563 -12.22 13.07 15.89
N SER A 564 -11.37 13.94 15.32
CA SER A 564 -10.20 13.45 14.61
C SER A 564 -9.10 13.13 15.62
N LEU A 565 -8.43 11.96 15.55
CA LEU A 565 -7.39 11.58 16.53
C LEU A 565 -6.33 12.68 16.72
N PHE A 566 -6.00 13.43 15.67
CA PHE A 566 -5.04 14.54 15.71
C PHE A 566 -5.63 15.85 16.27
N GLY A 567 -6.89 16.17 15.97
CA GLY A 567 -7.58 17.35 16.51
C GLY A 567 -7.97 17.20 17.99
N THR A 568 -8.39 16.00 18.38
CA THR A 568 -8.89 15.69 19.72
C THR A 568 -7.77 15.52 20.74
N LEU A 569 -6.65 14.86 20.39
CA LEU A 569 -5.57 14.61 21.35
C LEU A 569 -4.72 15.83 21.69
N LEU A 570 -4.51 16.76 20.74
CA LEU A 570 -3.61 17.91 20.93
C LEU A 570 -4.34 19.25 20.99
N LEU A 571 -5.30 19.49 20.10
CA LEU A 571 -5.81 20.83 19.88
C LEU A 571 -7.04 21.14 20.71
N GLN A 572 -7.94 20.19 20.95
CA GLN A 572 -9.17 20.47 21.72
C GLN A 572 -8.87 20.81 23.20
N LYS A 573 -7.82 20.20 23.78
CA LYS A 573 -7.34 20.51 25.14
C LYS A 573 -6.63 21.87 25.23
N MET A 574 -6.06 22.34 24.13
CA MET A 574 -5.28 23.59 24.10
C MET A 574 -6.06 24.78 23.53
N PHE A 575 -7.01 24.55 22.61
CA PHE A 575 -7.73 25.56 21.83
C PHE A 575 -9.13 25.06 21.38
N PRO A 576 -10.20 25.35 22.14
CA PRO A 576 -11.56 24.89 21.85
C PRO A 576 -12.16 25.37 20.51
N HIS A 577 -11.59 26.41 19.89
CA HIS A 577 -12.07 27.00 18.64
C HIS A 577 -11.14 26.80 17.42
N ALA A 578 -9.99 26.15 17.59
CA ALA A 578 -8.98 26.04 16.53
C ALA A 578 -9.38 25.11 15.38
N GLU A 579 -10.27 24.14 15.62
CA GLU A 579 -10.64 23.13 14.63
C GLU A 579 -11.37 23.74 13.42
N ASN A 580 -12.35 24.62 13.66
CA ASN A 580 -13.11 25.28 12.59
C ASN A 580 -12.24 26.25 11.78
N ILE A 581 -11.30 26.93 12.45
CA ILE A 581 -10.32 27.81 11.79
C ILE A 581 -9.39 26.99 10.89
N MET A 582 -8.88 25.85 11.38
CA MET A 582 -8.03 24.95 10.60
C MET A 582 -8.77 24.35 9.41
N LYS A 583 -10.02 23.90 9.58
CA LYS A 583 -10.89 23.44 8.48
C LYS A 583 -11.03 24.52 7.40
N GLY A 584 -11.28 25.76 7.80
CA GLY A 584 -11.34 26.92 6.90
C GLY A 584 -10.02 27.19 6.17
N VAL A 585 -8.89 27.19 6.89
CA VAL A 585 -7.55 27.42 6.31
C VAL A 585 -7.21 26.36 5.27
N VAL A 586 -7.48 25.08 5.54
CA VAL A 586 -7.17 24.01 4.59
C VAL A 586 -8.08 24.10 3.35
N TYR A 587 -9.37 24.39 3.53
CA TYR A 587 -10.31 24.56 2.42
C TYR A 587 -9.89 25.73 1.51
N VAL A 588 -9.58 26.89 2.10
CA VAL A 588 -9.11 28.07 1.37
C VAL A 588 -7.79 27.78 0.65
N SER A 589 -6.84 27.12 1.31
CA SER A 589 -5.55 26.75 0.73
C SER A 589 -5.70 25.79 -0.46
N ALA A 590 -6.62 24.84 -0.37
CA ALA A 590 -6.88 23.87 -1.42
C ALA A 590 -7.60 24.50 -2.63
N CYS A 591 -8.56 25.40 -2.39
CA CYS A 591 -9.16 26.25 -3.42
C CYS A 591 -8.13 27.13 -4.12
N ILE A 592 -7.23 27.77 -3.37
CA ILE A 592 -6.11 28.55 -3.93
C ILE A 592 -5.19 27.66 -4.78
N ALA A 593 -4.85 26.46 -4.30
CA ALA A 593 -4.03 25.51 -5.06
C ALA A 593 -4.71 25.07 -6.37
N LEU A 594 -6.04 24.84 -6.36
CA LEU A 594 -6.82 24.55 -7.56
C LEU A 594 -6.79 25.73 -8.55
N ILE A 595 -7.00 26.95 -8.07
CA ILE A 595 -6.94 28.18 -8.87
C ILE A 595 -5.54 28.36 -9.48
N ILE A 596 -4.46 28.16 -8.71
CA ILE A 596 -3.08 28.23 -9.21
C ILE A 596 -2.83 27.14 -10.27
N ALA A 597 -3.33 25.92 -10.08
CA ALA A 597 -3.21 24.83 -11.05
C ALA A 597 -3.94 25.15 -12.37
N MET A 598 -5.14 25.75 -12.28
CA MET A 598 -5.92 26.26 -13.42
C MET A 598 -5.11 27.32 -14.17
N ILE A 599 -4.62 28.36 -13.48
CA ILE A 599 -3.86 29.48 -14.07
C ILE A 599 -2.59 28.97 -14.78
N LYS A 600 -1.89 27.99 -14.20
CA LYS A 600 -0.64 27.44 -14.76
C LYS A 600 -0.85 26.42 -15.91
N ARG A 601 -2.09 26.22 -16.38
CA ARG A 601 -2.46 25.30 -17.49
C ARG A 601 -1.81 23.91 -17.39
N LYS A 602 -1.76 23.33 -16.18
CA LYS A 602 -1.12 22.03 -15.99
C LYS A 602 -2.02 20.88 -16.46
N THR A 603 -1.46 19.67 -16.59
CA THR A 603 -2.13 18.44 -17.09
C THR A 603 -3.35 18.05 -16.23
N LEU A 604 -4.19 17.11 -16.71
CA LEU A 604 -5.36 16.58 -15.98
C LEU A 604 -5.05 16.22 -14.50
N LEU A 605 -3.84 15.70 -14.26
CA LEU A 605 -3.31 15.34 -12.94
C LEU A 605 -3.18 16.52 -11.96
N ALA A 606 -3.03 17.74 -12.47
CA ALA A 606 -2.99 18.95 -11.66
C ALA A 606 -4.36 19.38 -11.12
N PHE A 607 -5.46 18.77 -11.60
CA PHE A 607 -6.81 18.97 -11.07
C PHE A 607 -7.21 17.85 -10.12
N THR A 608 -6.77 16.62 -10.40
CA THR A 608 -7.01 15.47 -9.54
C THR A 608 -6.42 15.68 -8.15
N LEU A 609 -5.27 16.35 -8.05
CA LEU A 609 -4.61 16.59 -6.78
C LEU A 609 -5.34 17.62 -5.88
N PRO A 610 -5.59 18.87 -6.33
CA PRO A 610 -6.40 19.79 -5.53
C PRO A 610 -7.80 19.26 -5.29
N PHE A 611 -8.38 18.48 -6.21
CA PHE A 611 -9.63 17.76 -5.93
C PHE A 611 -9.48 16.78 -4.77
N CYS A 612 -8.45 15.91 -4.79
CA CYS A 612 -8.19 15.00 -3.68
C CYS A 612 -7.97 15.78 -2.37
N ILE A 613 -7.30 16.94 -2.40
CA ILE A 613 -7.06 17.75 -1.20
C ILE A 613 -8.34 18.46 -0.74
N ILE A 614 -9.09 19.13 -1.62
CA ILE A 614 -10.39 19.76 -1.31
C ILE A 614 -11.37 18.71 -0.80
N PHE A 615 -11.34 17.51 -1.35
CA PHE A 615 -12.22 16.44 -0.96
C PHE A 615 -11.81 15.82 0.38
N VAL A 616 -10.55 15.41 0.51
CA VAL A 616 -10.01 14.82 1.75
C VAL A 616 -10.06 15.81 2.91
N CYS A 617 -9.87 17.10 2.66
CA CYS A 617 -9.86 18.14 3.70
C CYS A 617 -11.16 18.93 3.86
N GLY A 618 -12.01 18.95 2.83
CA GLY A 618 -13.31 19.64 2.84
C GLY A 618 -14.45 18.75 3.30
N THR A 619 -14.28 17.42 3.28
CA THR A 619 -15.20 16.52 4.00
C THR A 619 -14.82 16.51 5.46
N SER A 620 -15.66 17.10 6.30
CA SER A 620 -15.53 17.08 7.75
C SER A 620 -15.54 15.63 8.28
N TRP A 621 -16.24 14.71 7.59
CA TRP A 621 -16.26 13.28 7.86
C TRP A 621 -15.81 12.48 6.62
N PHE A 622 -14.50 12.19 6.49
CA PHE A 622 -13.98 11.38 5.38
C PHE A 622 -14.27 9.90 5.62
N GLN A 623 -14.98 9.26 4.70
CA GLN A 623 -15.42 7.87 4.79
C GLN A 623 -14.80 7.01 3.70
N VAL A 624 -14.73 5.69 3.89
CA VAL A 624 -13.90 4.86 2.99
C VAL A 624 -14.49 4.72 1.59
N TRP A 625 -15.81 4.82 1.42
CA TRP A 625 -16.44 4.83 0.10
C TRP A 625 -16.07 6.06 -0.76
N TYR A 626 -15.61 7.15 -0.16
CA TYR A 626 -15.07 8.33 -0.88
C TYR A 626 -13.83 8.01 -1.70
N VAL A 627 -13.11 6.95 -1.32
CA VAL A 627 -11.99 6.43 -2.08
C VAL A 627 -12.41 6.00 -3.49
N LEU A 628 -13.65 5.55 -3.71
CA LEU A 628 -14.13 5.18 -5.04
C LEU A 628 -13.96 6.33 -6.04
N TRP A 629 -14.18 7.57 -5.59
CA TRP A 629 -14.09 8.77 -6.42
C TRP A 629 -12.64 9.06 -6.79
N ILE A 630 -11.74 8.93 -5.81
CA ILE A 630 -10.30 9.16 -5.95
C ILE A 630 -9.67 8.08 -6.84
N PHE A 631 -10.02 6.81 -6.58
CA PHE A 631 -9.43 5.65 -7.24
C PHE A 631 -9.78 5.62 -8.73
N ALA A 632 -11.04 5.88 -9.09
CA ALA A 632 -11.46 5.93 -10.48
C ALA A 632 -10.71 6.99 -11.31
N LEU A 633 -10.25 8.08 -10.68
CA LEU A 633 -9.52 9.18 -11.32
C LEU A 633 -8.00 9.00 -11.32
N LEU A 634 -7.41 8.47 -10.25
CA LEU A 634 -5.96 8.40 -10.07
C LEU A 634 -5.33 7.19 -10.76
N VAL A 635 -6.03 6.06 -10.81
CA VAL A 635 -5.51 4.80 -11.36
C VAL A 635 -4.99 4.95 -12.79
N PRO A 636 -5.65 5.69 -13.70
CA PRO A 636 -5.13 5.95 -15.05
C PRO A 636 -3.89 6.84 -15.12
N LEU A 637 -3.63 7.62 -14.08
CA LEU A 637 -2.59 8.67 -14.07
C LEU A 637 -1.33 8.27 -13.30
N LEU A 638 -1.38 7.15 -12.57
CA LEU A 638 -0.31 6.73 -11.68
C LEU A 638 0.56 5.60 -12.29
N PRO A 639 1.83 5.49 -11.85
CA PRO A 639 2.63 4.31 -12.12
C PRO A 639 1.93 3.06 -11.57
N LEU A 640 2.06 1.93 -12.27
CA LEU A 640 1.43 0.67 -11.88
C LEU A 640 1.72 0.29 -10.42
N SER A 641 2.91 0.61 -9.93
CA SER A 641 3.35 0.41 -8.55
C SER A 641 2.56 1.19 -7.51
N VAL A 642 2.23 2.45 -7.80
CA VAL A 642 1.46 3.33 -6.93
C VAL A 642 -0.02 2.95 -7.01
N THR A 643 -0.51 2.60 -8.21
CA THR A 643 -1.83 2.00 -8.40
C THR A 643 -1.99 0.72 -7.58
N LEU A 644 -0.95 -0.13 -7.57
CA LEU A 644 -0.91 -1.35 -6.78
C LEU A 644 -1.06 -1.03 -5.29
N LEU A 645 -0.18 -0.15 -4.79
CA LEU A 645 -0.14 0.28 -3.41
C LEU A 645 -1.46 0.91 -2.95
N LEU A 646 -2.07 1.74 -3.80
CA LEU A 646 -3.40 2.31 -3.56
C LEU A 646 -4.46 1.22 -3.44
N THR A 647 -4.52 0.29 -4.40
CA THR A 647 -5.51 -0.81 -4.35
C THR A 647 -5.35 -1.64 -3.06
N ILE A 648 -4.10 -1.87 -2.64
CA ILE A 648 -3.71 -2.62 -1.43
C ILE A 648 -4.10 -1.89 -0.14
N MET A 649 -3.81 -0.58 -0.05
CA MET A 649 -4.03 0.20 1.17
C MET A 649 -5.49 0.53 1.42
N LEU A 650 -6.31 0.60 0.36
CA LEU A 650 -7.66 1.12 0.46
C LEU A 650 -8.70 0.08 0.89
N PHE A 651 -8.42 -1.22 0.74
CA PHE A 651 -9.36 -2.28 1.13
C PHE A 651 -9.39 -2.60 2.64
N PRO A 652 -8.24 -2.76 3.35
CA PRO A 652 -8.25 -3.02 4.80
C PRO A 652 -8.72 -1.82 5.63
N MET A 653 -8.65 -0.61 5.08
CA MET A 653 -9.00 0.62 5.80
C MET A 653 -10.50 0.88 5.90
N GLY A 654 -11.30 0.24 5.03
CA GLY A 654 -12.78 0.24 5.05
C GLY A 654 -13.38 -0.12 6.40
N ASP A 655 -12.83 -1.17 6.98
CA ASP A 655 -13.50 -1.91 8.06
C ASP A 655 -12.85 -1.67 9.41
N VAL A 656 -11.54 -1.38 9.41
CA VAL A 656 -10.74 -1.27 10.63
C VAL A 656 -10.83 0.12 11.27
N LEU A 657 -11.13 1.15 10.48
CA LEU A 657 -11.08 2.55 10.90
C LEU A 657 -12.46 3.23 10.94
N TYR A 658 -13.54 2.46 10.99
CA TYR A 658 -14.92 2.96 11.08
C TYR A 658 -15.14 4.04 12.17
N PRO A 659 -14.37 4.09 13.29
CA PRO A 659 -14.45 5.22 14.22
C PRO A 659 -13.50 6.40 13.92
N ASN A 660 -12.48 6.26 13.07
CA ASN A 660 -11.39 7.26 12.95
C ASN A 660 -10.99 7.53 11.49
N SER A 661 -11.77 8.40 10.83
CA SER A 661 -11.52 9.02 9.51
C SER A 661 -10.12 9.64 9.35
N SER A 662 -9.41 9.92 10.44
CA SER A 662 -8.14 10.65 10.46
C SER A 662 -6.90 9.81 10.09
N VAL A 663 -6.92 8.50 10.37
CA VAL A 663 -5.80 7.60 9.98
C VAL A 663 -5.89 7.28 8.48
N VAL A 664 -7.11 7.06 7.99
CA VAL A 664 -7.41 6.96 6.56
C VAL A 664 -6.96 8.25 5.84
N PHE A 665 -7.27 9.41 6.41
CA PHE A 665 -6.81 10.71 5.94
C PHE A 665 -5.28 10.84 5.90
N LEU A 666 -4.56 10.47 6.97
CA LEU A 666 -3.10 10.62 7.03
C LEU A 666 -2.40 9.70 6.04
N VAL A 667 -2.90 8.48 5.87
CA VAL A 667 -2.36 7.52 4.90
C VAL A 667 -2.70 7.96 3.47
N LEU A 668 -3.92 8.39 3.17
CA LEU A 668 -4.26 8.99 1.88
C LEU A 668 -3.43 10.24 1.59
N ALA A 669 -3.21 11.12 2.57
CA ALA A 669 -2.36 12.31 2.41
C ALA A 669 -0.91 11.92 2.14
N CYS A 670 -0.36 10.92 2.84
CA CYS A 670 0.98 10.38 2.56
C CYS A 670 1.06 9.69 1.19
N ILE A 671 0.01 8.99 0.75
CA ILE A 671 -0.04 8.35 -0.57
C ILE A 671 -0.15 9.41 -1.67
N VAL A 672 -1.00 10.43 -1.49
CA VAL A 672 -1.12 11.58 -2.39
C VAL A 672 0.20 12.34 -2.44
N TYR A 673 0.87 12.55 -1.31
CA TYR A 673 2.18 13.21 -1.23
C TYR A 673 3.31 12.36 -1.84
N GLY A 674 3.28 11.04 -1.67
CA GLY A 674 4.21 10.10 -2.29
C GLY A 674 4.01 10.03 -3.82
N ALA A 675 2.76 9.99 -4.26
CA ALA A 675 2.38 10.13 -5.66
C ALA A 675 2.84 11.48 -6.23
N LEU A 676 2.71 12.57 -5.46
CA LEU A 676 3.19 13.90 -5.84
C LEU A 676 4.69 13.97 -6.00
N TRP A 677 5.45 13.42 -5.06
CA TRP A 677 6.91 13.35 -5.15
C TRP A 677 7.35 12.57 -6.38
N PHE A 678 6.67 11.45 -6.67
CA PHE A 678 6.96 10.61 -7.83
C PHE A 678 6.62 11.30 -9.16
N VAL A 679 5.44 11.91 -9.27
CA VAL A 679 5.01 12.69 -10.45
C VAL A 679 5.96 13.86 -10.70
N LYS A 680 6.35 14.57 -9.65
CA LYS A 680 7.31 15.69 -9.75
C LYS A 680 8.69 15.24 -10.22
N LYS A 681 9.13 14.06 -9.80
CA LYS A 681 10.47 13.52 -10.11
C LYS A 681 10.54 12.79 -11.46
N TYR A 682 9.44 12.19 -11.93
CA TYR A 682 9.46 11.28 -13.08
C TYR A 682 8.43 11.58 -14.20
N ILE A 683 7.46 12.48 -13.99
CA ILE A 683 6.41 12.81 -14.98
C ILE A 683 6.46 14.27 -15.42
N LEU A 684 6.96 15.20 -14.60
CA LEU A 684 7.25 16.58 -15.03
C LEU A 684 8.51 16.70 -15.92
N ILE A 685 8.70 15.77 -16.85
CA ILE A 685 9.39 16.08 -18.11
C ILE A 685 8.33 16.78 -18.97
N PRO A 686 8.59 17.96 -19.55
CA PRO A 686 7.59 18.68 -20.31
C PRO A 686 7.11 17.80 -21.48
N LEU A 687 5.80 17.57 -21.56
CA LEU A 687 5.14 17.08 -22.77
C LEU A 687 5.32 18.15 -23.86
N ARG A 688 6.46 18.12 -24.54
CA ARG A 688 6.62 18.67 -25.90
C ARG A 688 6.39 17.53 -26.87
N ALA A 689 5.16 17.44 -27.36
CA ALA A 689 4.78 17.13 -28.74
C ALA A 689 3.29 17.48 -28.88
#